data_AF-A0A4Z1G464-F1
#
_entry.id   AF-A0A4Z1G464-F1
#
_cell.length_a   1.000
_cell.length_b   1.000
_cell.length_c   1.000
_cell.angle_alpha   90.00
_cell.angle_beta   90.00
_cell.angle_gamma   90.00
#
_symmetry.space_group_name_H-M   'P 1'
#
loop_
_entity.id
_entity.type
_entity.pdbx_description
1 polymer ?
#
loop_
_entity_poly.entity_id
_entity_poly.type
_entity_poly.pdbx_seq_one_letter_code
_entity_poly.pdbx_strand_id
1 'polypeptide(L)'
;MASLTLNILREPQNQIFTTVLVLFIFIAVIFFARNAFFYPKNSTQDEENPSALKSFLKFFYASFLKPHNGDGTANGQQDALESFYKAQAGVYDATRKRLLRGRKDMLALVAAQLINKASRERTHDTKRIWVDIGGGTGWNIEAMSEYVSVPEFFSGVYLVDFSPSLCEVARKRFKRLGWKNVKVVCQDARTFRLEDHEDIDLEVANLSRSPTSNYFSDSNAVGGADLITLSYSLSMIPDFYSVIDSLANLLAPSGMIGVVDFYVQSIVDLSCRNYTGGMINRHVNWLGRLFWRAWFDVDRVNLEAGRRDYLEYRFGTVLSADSRNNLLGFIPYYIWLGCQKKPASSIAAPNYPHEMVERLDAAVTESPYLSPINHTKTLSRTVDGSTLPEIRSKAFEAAIVNLSANLPLPSFFYQNHHWRIHYDDQLKKHTQFGQEYIYAFTWEDTRVDERLLNITRDDVILAITSAGDNILSYVLKSPRRIHAIDLNPNQNHLLELKVASFAALPYSDFWKLFGLGKHLQFRELLLTRLSPHMSSRAFQYWLTHTHVFTTSSRGLYETGGSRHAIRIIRLLSQTLGFSNEIKNLLTSKTLNEQREVWKTKIRPIIMSRIFSYLVVSQETFLWKALGVPKNQLHMLEADYIASESVARNSSPLEHSETDLKKSKGSAVWEYMIQTLDPVIENSLIGEDNPYYLVCLQGSYTQRCHPDYLRPKSHQKLSRHDAFDGLRIHTDEIDEVIQRITPGTLTIAVVMDSMDWFDPGAEAAEKQIRKLNCALKLGGRVLLRSAALTPWYISTFERLGFVGKRVGARIGGACIDRVNMYASCYLLTKVDDLEPLTPTASPSRISGRQGSMELEKLEI
;
A
#
# COMPACT_ATOMS: atom_id res chain seq x y z
N MET A 1 43.24 -60.90 -13.92
CA MET A 1 42.42 -59.88 -13.23
C MET A 1 42.97 -58.51 -13.69
N ALA A 2 42.50 -57.87 -14.76
CA ALA A 2 41.11 -57.46 -15.04
C ALA A 2 40.45 -57.00 -13.73
N SER A 3 40.04 -55.75 -13.53
CA SER A 3 39.69 -54.69 -14.45
C SER A 3 39.21 -53.49 -13.63
N LEU A 4 39.01 -52.36 -14.31
CA LEU A 4 37.95 -51.38 -14.00
C LEU A 4 38.15 -50.58 -12.70
N THR A 5 38.82 -49.42 -12.80
CA THR A 5 38.25 -48.13 -12.38
C THR A 5 39.24 -46.98 -12.63
N LEU A 6 38.68 -45.82 -12.99
CA LEU A 6 39.34 -44.53 -13.20
C LEU A 6 40.18 -44.36 -14.48
N ASN A 7 39.53 -44.37 -15.63
CA ASN A 7 40.00 -43.58 -16.78
C ASN A 7 38.87 -42.85 -17.55
N ILE A 8 37.66 -42.73 -16.96
CA ILE A 8 36.50 -42.09 -17.62
C ILE A 8 36.34 -40.59 -17.29
N LEU A 9 37.15 -40.03 -16.38
CA LEU A 9 36.97 -38.66 -15.85
C LEU A 9 37.94 -37.60 -16.38
N ARG A 10 38.57 -37.83 -17.55
CA ARG A 10 39.53 -36.88 -18.14
C ARG A 10 39.01 -36.04 -19.31
N GLU A 11 37.74 -36.18 -19.69
CA GLU A 11 37.11 -35.24 -20.60
C GLU A 11 36.37 -34.13 -19.83
N PRO A 12 36.61 -32.85 -20.12
CA PRO A 12 35.93 -31.74 -19.44
C PRO A 12 34.40 -31.80 -19.61
N GLN A 13 33.91 -32.42 -20.69
CA GLN A 13 32.48 -32.66 -20.90
C GLN A 13 31.89 -33.64 -19.87
N ASN A 14 32.62 -34.68 -19.49
CA ASN A 14 32.18 -35.62 -18.45
C ASN A 14 32.21 -35.00 -17.06
N GLN A 15 33.14 -34.08 -16.79
CA GLN A 15 33.18 -33.33 -15.52
C GLN A 15 32.03 -32.32 -15.43
N ILE A 16 31.69 -31.63 -16.52
CA ILE A 16 30.52 -30.76 -16.59
C ILE A 16 29.25 -31.60 -16.43
N PHE A 17 29.13 -32.73 -17.13
CA PHE A 17 27.97 -33.61 -17.03
C PHE A 17 27.80 -34.19 -15.63
N THR A 18 28.87 -34.67 -14.99
CA THR A 18 28.81 -35.16 -13.61
C THR A 18 28.51 -34.05 -12.62
N THR A 19 29.06 -32.84 -12.81
CA THR A 19 28.75 -31.68 -11.94
C THR A 19 27.28 -31.27 -12.08
N VAL A 20 26.75 -31.22 -13.31
CA VAL A 20 25.34 -30.94 -13.58
C VAL A 20 24.44 -32.03 -12.99
N LEU A 21 24.82 -33.29 -13.12
CA LEU A 21 24.08 -34.43 -12.56
C LEU A 21 24.08 -34.40 -11.02
N VAL A 22 25.22 -34.11 -10.40
CA VAL A 22 25.35 -34.00 -8.94
C VAL A 22 24.55 -32.79 -8.42
N LEU A 23 24.60 -31.65 -9.12
CA LEU A 23 23.79 -30.47 -8.78
C LEU A 23 22.29 -30.77 -8.92
N PHE A 24 21.90 -31.50 -9.96
CA PHE A 24 20.52 -31.92 -10.19
C PHE A 24 20.03 -32.88 -9.09
N ILE A 25 20.84 -33.88 -8.72
CA ILE A 25 20.54 -34.80 -7.62
C ILE A 25 20.44 -34.04 -6.29
N PHE A 26 21.34 -33.10 -6.04
CA PHE A 26 21.35 -32.29 -4.82
C PHE A 26 20.10 -31.40 -4.72
N ILE A 27 19.72 -30.74 -5.81
CA ILE A 27 18.49 -29.93 -5.88
C ILE A 27 17.25 -30.82 -5.73
N ALA A 28 17.23 -32.00 -6.36
CA ALA A 28 16.14 -32.96 -6.21
C ALA A 28 16.00 -33.45 -4.76
N VAL A 29 17.11 -33.77 -4.09
CA VAL A 29 17.11 -34.19 -2.67
C VAL A 29 16.61 -33.07 -1.77
N ILE A 30 17.03 -31.81 -1.97
CA ILE A 30 16.52 -30.66 -1.21
C ILE A 30 15.02 -30.46 -1.45
N PHE A 31 14.57 -30.60 -2.70
CA PHE A 31 13.16 -30.48 -3.07
C PHE A 31 12.31 -31.59 -2.42
N PHE A 32 12.79 -32.84 -2.42
CA PHE A 32 12.11 -33.97 -1.77
C PHE A 32 12.13 -33.86 -0.24
N ALA A 33 13.26 -33.50 0.37
CA ALA A 33 13.37 -33.31 1.81
C ALA A 33 12.45 -32.19 2.32
N ARG A 34 12.32 -31.10 1.56
CA ARG A 34 11.43 -29.98 1.90
C ARG A 34 9.96 -30.32 1.72
N ASN A 35 9.60 -31.10 0.69
CA ASN A 35 8.22 -31.54 0.49
C ASN A 35 7.78 -32.63 1.47
N ALA A 36 8.71 -33.49 1.92
CA ALA A 36 8.44 -34.49 2.94
C ALA A 36 8.17 -33.87 4.33
N PHE A 37 8.74 -32.69 4.61
CA PHE A 37 8.59 -32.02 5.91
C PHE A 37 7.29 -31.17 6.04
N PHE A 38 6.55 -30.94 4.95
CA PHE A 38 5.42 -30.00 4.91
C PHE A 38 4.06 -30.60 4.55
N TYR A 39 3.91 -31.93 4.49
CA TYR A 39 2.62 -32.58 4.26
C TYR A 39 2.06 -33.20 5.56
N PRO A 40 0.90 -32.76 6.07
CA PRO A 40 0.19 -33.50 7.10
C PRO A 40 -0.43 -34.76 6.48
N LYS A 41 -0.37 -35.85 7.25
CA LYS A 41 -0.94 -37.16 6.93
C LYS A 41 -2.46 -37.14 7.15
N ASN A 42 -3.20 -37.73 6.20
CA ASN A 42 -4.62 -38.13 6.20
C ASN A 42 -5.64 -37.16 5.57
N SER A 43 -6.27 -37.58 4.47
CA SER A 43 -7.56 -38.31 4.50
C SER A 43 -7.86 -38.94 3.14
N THR A 44 -8.20 -40.22 3.15
CA THR A 44 -8.73 -41.00 2.03
C THR A 44 -10.20 -40.63 1.79
N GLN A 45 -10.50 -39.96 0.69
CA GLN A 45 -11.75 -40.05 -0.08
C GLN A 45 -11.62 -39.19 -1.37
N ASP A 46 -12.36 -39.60 -2.40
CA ASP A 46 -12.51 -39.03 -3.75
C ASP A 46 -11.53 -39.52 -4.86
N GLU A 47 -11.87 -40.70 -5.37
CA GLU A 47 -11.55 -41.15 -6.74
C GLU A 47 -12.25 -40.24 -7.76
N GLU A 48 -11.64 -39.11 -8.11
CA GLU A 48 -11.86 -38.47 -9.43
C GLU A 48 -10.77 -37.45 -9.83
N ASN A 49 -9.81 -37.15 -8.94
CA ASN A 49 -8.69 -36.25 -9.25
C ASN A 49 -7.35 -37.01 -9.27
N PRO A 50 -6.55 -36.94 -10.36
CA PRO A 50 -5.21 -37.53 -10.35
C PRO A 50 -4.34 -36.87 -9.26
N SER A 51 -3.63 -37.72 -8.50
CA SER A 51 -2.73 -37.29 -7.42
C SER A 51 -1.71 -36.26 -7.92
N ALA A 52 -1.29 -35.34 -7.05
CA ALA A 52 -0.38 -34.24 -7.40
C ALA A 52 0.89 -34.69 -8.14
N LEU A 53 1.41 -35.86 -7.76
CA LEU A 53 2.56 -36.49 -8.37
C LEU A 53 2.28 -36.97 -9.81
N LYS A 54 1.10 -37.55 -10.08
CA LYS A 54 0.71 -38.04 -11.42
C LYS A 54 0.49 -36.90 -12.40
N SER A 55 -0.07 -35.77 -11.95
CA SER A 55 -0.18 -34.54 -12.77
C SER A 55 1.19 -33.94 -13.07
N PHE A 56 2.09 -33.87 -12.08
CA PHE A 56 3.44 -33.36 -12.25
C PHE A 56 4.27 -34.24 -13.20
N LEU A 57 4.22 -35.57 -13.05
CA LEU A 57 4.93 -36.51 -13.92
C LEU A 57 4.41 -36.50 -15.36
N LYS A 58 3.08 -36.38 -15.58
CA LYS A 58 2.53 -36.23 -16.92
C LYS A 58 2.91 -34.90 -17.56
N PHE A 59 2.92 -33.82 -16.77
CA PHE A 59 3.39 -32.51 -17.22
C PHE A 59 4.88 -32.57 -17.59
N PHE A 60 5.72 -33.12 -16.71
CA PHE A 60 7.15 -33.32 -16.95
C PHE A 60 7.42 -34.16 -18.20
N TYR A 61 6.70 -35.28 -18.39
CA TYR A 61 6.81 -36.08 -19.61
C TYR A 61 6.42 -35.30 -20.87
N ALA A 62 5.34 -34.52 -20.80
CA ALA A 62 4.87 -33.73 -21.94
C ALA A 62 5.81 -32.56 -22.29
N SER A 63 6.46 -31.94 -21.31
CA SER A 63 7.38 -30.82 -21.50
C SER A 63 8.82 -31.24 -21.80
N PHE A 64 9.30 -32.38 -21.30
CA PHE A 64 10.72 -32.77 -21.42
C PHE A 64 10.99 -34.05 -22.22
N LEU A 65 10.00 -34.93 -22.44
CA LEU A 65 10.23 -36.27 -23.01
C LEU A 65 9.42 -36.56 -24.27
N LYS A 66 8.34 -35.80 -24.56
CA LYS A 66 7.50 -36.03 -25.74
C LYS A 66 8.12 -35.36 -26.98
N PRO A 67 8.43 -36.09 -28.06
CA PRO A 67 8.89 -35.47 -29.30
C PRO A 67 7.80 -34.59 -29.91
N HIS A 68 8.17 -33.36 -30.28
CA HIS A 68 7.28 -32.41 -30.92
C HIS A 68 7.23 -32.67 -32.43
N ASN A 69 6.02 -32.83 -32.98
CA ASN A 69 5.78 -32.95 -34.42
C ASN A 69 5.01 -31.70 -34.89
N GLY A 70 5.48 -31.01 -35.95
CA GLY A 70 4.71 -29.91 -36.56
C GLY A 70 5.48 -28.78 -37.25
N ASP A 71 6.81 -28.82 -37.34
CA ASP A 71 7.62 -27.67 -37.78
C ASP A 71 7.58 -27.37 -39.31
N GLY A 72 6.60 -27.89 -40.06
CA GLY A 72 6.58 -27.86 -41.54
C GLY A 72 5.29 -27.40 -42.24
N THR A 73 4.23 -26.98 -41.53
CA THR A 73 2.95 -26.59 -42.14
C THR A 73 2.62 -25.11 -41.97
N ALA A 74 1.83 -24.54 -42.88
CA ALA A 74 1.41 -23.13 -42.89
C ALA A 74 0.63 -22.67 -41.63
N ASN A 75 0.14 -23.62 -40.82
CA ASN A 75 -0.54 -23.40 -39.53
C ASN A 75 0.32 -23.79 -38.31
N GLY A 76 1.65 -23.83 -38.45
CA GLY A 76 2.57 -24.49 -37.51
C GLY A 76 2.43 -24.12 -36.03
N GLN A 77 2.01 -22.90 -35.69
CA GLN A 77 1.75 -22.52 -34.30
C GLN A 77 0.46 -23.14 -33.74
N GLN A 78 -0.63 -23.18 -34.52
CA GLN A 78 -1.89 -23.81 -34.10
C GLN A 78 -1.72 -25.31 -33.95
N ASP A 79 -1.04 -25.93 -34.92
CA ASP A 79 -0.76 -27.37 -34.92
C ASP A 79 0.16 -27.75 -33.74
N ALA A 80 1.16 -26.93 -33.42
CA ALA A 80 2.01 -27.10 -32.24
C ALA A 80 1.22 -26.99 -30.92
N LEU A 81 0.39 -25.94 -30.76
CA LEU A 81 -0.47 -25.78 -29.58
C LEU A 81 -1.46 -26.94 -29.43
N GLU A 82 -2.11 -27.36 -30.52
CA GLU A 82 -3.08 -28.44 -30.52
C GLU A 82 -2.43 -29.79 -30.20
N SER A 83 -1.22 -30.06 -30.71
CA SER A 83 -0.46 -31.28 -30.38
C SER A 83 -0.10 -31.39 -28.89
N PHE A 84 0.08 -30.24 -28.24
CA PHE A 84 0.38 -30.13 -26.80
C PHE A 84 -0.90 -30.24 -25.97
N TYR A 85 -1.94 -29.47 -26.30
CA TYR A 85 -3.17 -29.39 -25.50
C TYR A 85 -4.12 -30.57 -25.69
N LYS A 86 -4.17 -31.20 -26.87
CA LYS A 86 -5.00 -32.40 -27.10
C LYS A 86 -4.68 -33.54 -26.13
N ALA A 87 -3.40 -33.70 -25.75
CA ALA A 87 -2.96 -34.71 -24.80
C ALA A 87 -3.28 -34.36 -23.33
N GLN A 88 -3.54 -33.08 -23.04
CA GLN A 88 -3.71 -32.55 -21.68
C GLN A 88 -5.12 -32.01 -21.40
N ALA A 89 -6.00 -31.90 -22.41
CA ALA A 89 -7.31 -31.24 -22.31
C ALA A 89 -8.16 -31.72 -21.12
N GLY A 90 -8.12 -33.02 -20.79
CA GLY A 90 -8.85 -33.59 -19.66
C GLY A 90 -8.30 -33.27 -18.26
N VAL A 91 -7.04 -32.83 -18.15
CA VAL A 91 -6.38 -32.48 -16.86
C VAL A 91 -5.95 -31.01 -16.83
N TYR A 92 -6.23 -30.27 -17.90
CA TYR A 92 -5.76 -28.91 -18.16
C TYR A 92 -6.04 -27.96 -16.99
N ASP A 93 -7.27 -27.97 -16.47
CA ASP A 93 -7.69 -27.11 -15.37
C ASP A 93 -6.94 -27.41 -14.06
N ALA A 94 -6.79 -28.70 -13.73
CA ALA A 94 -6.12 -29.14 -12.52
C ALA A 94 -4.63 -28.78 -12.54
N THR A 95 -3.97 -28.95 -13.70
CA THR A 95 -2.57 -28.58 -13.90
C THR A 95 -2.39 -27.06 -13.87
N ARG A 96 -3.20 -26.28 -14.61
CA ARG A 96 -3.09 -24.81 -14.65
C ARG A 96 -3.46 -24.13 -13.33
N LYS A 97 -4.45 -24.65 -12.58
CA LYS A 97 -4.79 -24.11 -11.25
C LYS A 97 -3.63 -24.22 -10.26
N ARG A 98 -2.82 -25.28 -10.40
CA ARG A 98 -1.61 -25.46 -9.57
C ARG A 98 -0.44 -24.62 -10.06
N LEU A 99 -0.36 -24.34 -11.36
CA LEU A 99 0.72 -23.56 -11.98
C LEU A 99 0.55 -22.05 -11.76
N LEU A 100 -0.62 -21.47 -12.08
CA LEU A 100 -0.89 -20.04 -11.93
C LEU A 100 -1.95 -19.82 -10.84
N ARG A 101 -1.49 -19.47 -9.63
CA ARG A 101 -2.33 -19.28 -8.45
C ARG A 101 -3.16 -17.99 -8.47
N GLY A 102 -2.71 -16.96 -9.18
CA GLY A 102 -3.33 -15.64 -9.19
C GLY A 102 -4.65 -15.51 -9.96
N ARG A 103 -5.12 -16.56 -10.64
CA ARG A 103 -6.32 -16.46 -11.50
C ARG A 103 -7.58 -16.08 -10.73
N LYS A 104 -7.83 -16.74 -9.59
CA LYS A 104 -8.96 -16.40 -8.71
C LYS A 104 -8.85 -14.99 -8.16
N ASP A 105 -7.65 -14.59 -7.78
CA ASP A 105 -7.41 -13.25 -7.22
C ASP A 105 -7.69 -12.17 -8.29
N MET A 106 -7.24 -12.36 -9.53
CA MET A 106 -7.55 -11.46 -10.64
C MET A 106 -9.06 -11.34 -10.85
N LEU A 107 -9.79 -12.46 -10.90
CA LEU A 107 -11.25 -12.48 -11.05
C LEU A 107 -11.95 -11.76 -9.88
N ALA A 108 -11.52 -12.00 -8.64
CA ALA A 108 -12.06 -11.32 -7.46
C ALA A 108 -11.86 -9.80 -7.53
N LEU A 109 -10.68 -9.36 -7.96
CA LEU A 109 -10.34 -7.95 -8.08
C LEU A 109 -11.15 -7.24 -9.17
N VAL A 110 -11.25 -7.83 -10.37
CA VAL A 110 -12.05 -7.22 -11.45
C VAL A 110 -13.53 -7.22 -11.10
N ALA A 111 -14.04 -8.29 -10.47
CA ALA A 111 -15.42 -8.34 -10.00
C ALA A 111 -15.69 -7.25 -8.96
N ALA A 112 -14.80 -7.06 -7.98
CA ALA A 112 -14.93 -6.02 -6.96
C ALA A 112 -15.01 -4.61 -7.59
N GLN A 113 -14.18 -4.35 -8.59
CA GLN A 113 -14.19 -3.07 -9.33
C GLN A 113 -15.47 -2.88 -10.15
N LEU A 114 -15.93 -3.92 -10.86
CA LEU A 114 -17.16 -3.88 -11.64
C LEU A 114 -18.40 -3.70 -10.77
N ILE A 115 -18.46 -4.37 -9.61
CA ILE A 115 -19.55 -4.19 -8.63
C ILE A 115 -19.53 -2.77 -8.07
N ASN A 116 -18.35 -2.22 -7.75
CA ASN A 116 -18.23 -0.84 -7.27
C ASN A 116 -18.68 0.18 -8.33
N LYS A 117 -18.34 -0.07 -9.59
CA LYS A 117 -18.79 0.76 -10.71
C LYS A 117 -20.31 0.66 -10.91
N ALA A 118 -20.85 -0.56 -10.93
CA ALA A 118 -22.28 -0.82 -11.10
C ALA A 118 -23.13 -0.16 -10.00
N SER A 119 -22.65 -0.10 -8.75
CA SER A 119 -23.38 0.55 -7.65
C SER A 119 -23.39 2.08 -7.74
N ARG A 120 -22.48 2.69 -8.52
CA ARG A 120 -22.41 4.14 -8.78
C ARG A 120 -23.23 4.56 -10.00
N GLU A 121 -23.45 3.65 -10.94
CA GLU A 121 -24.28 3.88 -12.11
C GLU A 121 -25.76 4.03 -11.69
N ARG A 122 -26.37 5.18 -12.02
CA ARG A 122 -27.80 5.44 -11.71
C ARG A 122 -28.76 4.68 -12.64
N THR A 123 -28.24 4.14 -13.74
CA THR A 123 -29.00 3.40 -14.75
C THR A 123 -28.92 1.90 -14.46
N HIS A 124 -30.07 1.28 -14.21
CA HIS A 124 -30.18 -0.17 -13.94
C HIS A 124 -29.85 -1.06 -15.14
N ASP A 125 -29.63 -0.50 -16.33
CA ASP A 125 -29.63 -1.23 -17.60
C ASP A 125 -28.40 -0.90 -18.46
N THR A 126 -27.20 -1.16 -17.91
CA THR A 126 -25.97 -1.16 -18.71
C THR A 126 -25.70 -2.56 -19.23
N LYS A 127 -25.79 -2.75 -20.56
CA LYS A 127 -25.32 -3.97 -21.24
C LYS A 127 -23.83 -4.12 -20.96
N ARG A 128 -23.43 -5.10 -20.13
CA ARG A 128 -22.03 -5.37 -19.80
C ARG A 128 -21.47 -6.49 -20.65
N ILE A 129 -20.42 -6.20 -21.42
CA ILE A 129 -19.76 -7.18 -22.29
C ILE A 129 -18.43 -7.62 -21.69
N TRP A 130 -18.19 -8.93 -21.64
CA TRP A 130 -16.90 -9.51 -21.22
C TRP A 130 -16.24 -10.30 -22.36
N VAL A 131 -14.97 -10.02 -22.65
CA VAL A 131 -14.13 -10.80 -23.56
C VAL A 131 -12.98 -11.47 -22.80
N ASP A 132 -12.89 -12.80 -22.82
CA ASP A 132 -11.80 -13.59 -22.21
C ASP A 132 -10.85 -14.09 -23.31
N ILE A 133 -9.66 -13.48 -23.41
CA ILE A 133 -8.67 -13.74 -24.45
C ILE A 133 -7.70 -14.83 -24.00
N GLY A 134 -7.65 -15.92 -24.76
CA GLY A 134 -6.97 -17.16 -24.39
C GLY A 134 -7.70 -17.87 -23.25
N GLY A 135 -9.03 -17.90 -23.29
CA GLY A 135 -9.87 -18.44 -22.22
C GLY A 135 -9.81 -19.97 -22.06
N GLY A 136 -9.17 -20.67 -22.99
CA GLY A 136 -8.95 -22.12 -22.95
C GLY A 136 -10.23 -22.91 -22.76
N THR A 137 -10.30 -23.66 -21.66
CA THR A 137 -11.43 -24.53 -21.30
C THR A 137 -12.66 -23.78 -20.76
N GLY A 138 -12.61 -22.45 -20.68
CA GLY A 138 -13.66 -21.61 -20.11
C GLY A 138 -13.72 -21.59 -18.58
N TRP A 139 -12.64 -22.03 -17.93
CA TRP A 139 -12.60 -22.11 -16.46
C TRP A 139 -12.75 -20.75 -15.78
N ASN A 140 -12.16 -19.67 -16.33
CA ASN A 140 -12.28 -18.33 -15.75
C ASN A 140 -13.73 -17.85 -15.73
N ILE A 141 -14.47 -18.09 -16.83
CA ILE A 141 -15.88 -17.72 -16.97
C ILE A 141 -16.75 -18.48 -15.96
N GLU A 142 -16.51 -19.79 -15.78
CA GLU A 142 -17.18 -20.53 -14.71
C GLU A 142 -16.79 -20.02 -13.31
N ALA A 143 -15.50 -19.78 -13.05
CA ALA A 143 -15.01 -19.33 -11.75
C ALA A 143 -15.50 -17.92 -11.37
N MET A 144 -15.82 -17.06 -12.34
CA MET A 144 -16.40 -15.75 -12.10
C MET A 144 -17.75 -15.83 -11.36
N SER A 145 -18.47 -16.96 -11.48
CA SER A 145 -19.73 -17.19 -10.76
C SER A 145 -19.61 -17.21 -9.24
N GLU A 146 -18.39 -17.37 -8.69
CA GLU A 146 -18.12 -17.21 -7.26
C GLU A 146 -18.27 -15.74 -6.79
N TYR A 147 -18.21 -14.77 -7.70
CA TYR A 147 -18.21 -13.33 -7.39
C TYR A 147 -19.42 -12.58 -7.95
N VAL A 148 -19.83 -12.88 -9.18
CA VAL A 148 -21.01 -12.28 -9.83
C VAL A 148 -21.78 -13.33 -10.64
N SER A 149 -23.10 -13.19 -10.71
CA SER A 149 -23.94 -14.05 -11.55
C SER A 149 -23.65 -13.78 -13.03
N VAL A 150 -22.81 -14.62 -13.67
CA VAL A 150 -22.43 -14.46 -15.08
C VAL A 150 -23.63 -14.28 -16.04
N PRO A 151 -24.72 -15.08 -15.96
CA PRO A 151 -25.86 -14.92 -16.86
C PRO A 151 -26.70 -13.66 -16.62
N GLU A 152 -26.66 -13.06 -15.42
CA GLU A 152 -27.47 -11.89 -15.07
C GLU A 152 -26.66 -10.59 -15.09
N PHE A 153 -25.37 -10.66 -14.77
CA PHE A 153 -24.48 -9.50 -14.66
C PHE A 153 -23.93 -9.06 -16.02
N PHE A 154 -23.68 -10.01 -16.93
CA PHE A 154 -23.16 -9.74 -18.27
C PHE A 154 -24.22 -10.00 -19.34
N SER A 155 -24.40 -9.04 -20.25
CA SER A 155 -25.28 -9.22 -21.42
C SER A 155 -24.68 -10.20 -22.43
N GLY A 156 -23.36 -10.22 -22.55
CA GLY A 156 -22.64 -11.12 -23.45
C GLY A 156 -21.23 -11.42 -22.95
N VAL A 157 -20.83 -12.68 -23.05
CA VAL A 157 -19.47 -13.14 -22.73
C VAL A 157 -18.88 -13.86 -23.93
N TYR A 158 -17.69 -13.44 -24.35
CA TYR A 158 -16.98 -13.97 -25.51
C TYR A 158 -15.69 -14.64 -25.06
N LEU A 159 -15.62 -15.96 -25.19
CA LEU A 159 -14.37 -16.70 -25.02
C LEU A 159 -13.67 -16.77 -26.36
N VAL A 160 -12.45 -16.23 -26.44
CA VAL A 160 -11.61 -16.29 -27.64
C VAL A 160 -10.40 -17.18 -27.35
N ASP A 161 -10.25 -18.27 -28.10
CA ASP A 161 -9.09 -19.15 -27.98
C ASP A 161 -8.68 -19.72 -29.33
N PHE A 162 -7.40 -20.05 -29.49
CA PHE A 162 -6.85 -20.54 -30.74
C PHE A 162 -6.88 -22.07 -30.86
N SER A 163 -7.06 -22.80 -29.75
CA SER A 163 -7.11 -24.26 -29.73
C SER A 163 -8.56 -24.78 -29.89
N PRO A 164 -8.85 -25.53 -30.97
CA PRO A 164 -10.17 -26.13 -31.17
C PRO A 164 -10.55 -27.11 -30.06
N SER A 165 -9.60 -27.91 -29.55
CA SER A 165 -9.86 -28.88 -28.49
C SER A 165 -10.26 -28.23 -27.16
N LEU A 166 -9.59 -27.15 -26.77
CA LEU A 166 -9.95 -26.39 -25.57
C LEU A 166 -11.32 -25.70 -25.74
N CYS A 167 -11.58 -25.13 -26.91
CA CYS A 167 -12.88 -24.56 -27.25
C CYS A 167 -14.02 -25.59 -27.16
N GLU A 168 -13.79 -26.84 -27.57
CA GLU A 168 -14.81 -27.90 -27.45
C GLU A 168 -15.12 -28.22 -25.98
N VAL A 169 -14.10 -28.27 -25.12
CA VAL A 169 -14.28 -28.42 -23.67
C VAL A 169 -15.07 -27.25 -23.09
N ALA A 170 -14.77 -26.02 -23.51
CA ALA A 170 -15.51 -24.83 -23.08
C ALA A 170 -16.99 -24.88 -23.50
N ARG A 171 -17.28 -25.26 -24.75
CA ARG A 171 -18.67 -25.43 -25.23
C ARG A 171 -19.43 -26.47 -24.41
N LYS A 172 -18.81 -27.62 -24.11
CA LYS A 172 -19.40 -28.66 -23.25
C LYS A 172 -19.67 -28.13 -21.83
N ARG A 173 -18.74 -27.36 -21.26
CA ARG A 173 -18.87 -26.72 -19.94
C ARG A 173 -20.05 -25.76 -19.89
N PHE A 174 -20.16 -24.82 -20.83
CA PHE A 174 -21.26 -23.84 -20.82
C PHE A 174 -22.61 -24.47 -21.17
N LYS A 175 -22.64 -25.50 -22.03
CA LYS A 175 -23.86 -26.30 -22.26
C LYS A 175 -24.33 -26.99 -20.99
N ARG A 176 -23.41 -27.55 -20.18
CA ARG A 176 -23.72 -28.17 -18.87
C ARG A 176 -24.25 -27.13 -17.88
N LEU A 177 -23.69 -25.92 -17.86
CA LEU A 177 -24.13 -24.82 -16.98
C LEU A 177 -25.43 -24.14 -17.46
N GLY A 178 -25.87 -24.40 -18.69
CA GLY A 178 -27.09 -23.82 -19.28
C GLY A 178 -26.95 -22.34 -19.67
N TRP A 179 -25.73 -21.81 -19.74
CA TRP A 179 -25.49 -20.39 -20.03
C TRP A 179 -25.64 -20.10 -21.52
N LYS A 180 -26.56 -19.19 -21.86
CA LYS A 180 -26.88 -18.82 -23.26
C LYS A 180 -26.20 -17.54 -23.72
N ASN A 181 -25.75 -16.71 -22.79
CA ASN A 181 -25.05 -15.45 -23.05
C ASN A 181 -23.54 -15.64 -23.27
N VAL A 182 -23.03 -16.87 -23.31
CA VAL A 182 -21.60 -17.17 -23.51
C VAL A 182 -21.36 -17.75 -24.91
N LYS A 183 -20.54 -17.06 -25.71
CA LYS A 183 -20.14 -17.45 -27.06
C LYS A 183 -18.68 -17.91 -27.07
N VAL A 184 -18.41 -19.08 -27.65
CA VAL A 184 -17.06 -19.66 -27.76
C VAL A 184 -16.55 -19.51 -29.20
N VAL A 185 -15.60 -18.59 -29.38
CA VAL A 185 -15.00 -18.20 -30.66
C VAL A 185 -13.61 -18.83 -30.77
N CYS A 186 -13.46 -19.75 -31.72
CA CYS A 186 -12.17 -20.40 -32.00
C CYS A 186 -11.42 -19.60 -33.06
N GLN A 187 -10.65 -18.60 -32.64
CA GLN A 187 -10.00 -17.63 -33.52
C GLN A 187 -8.70 -17.11 -32.91
N ASP A 188 -7.79 -16.64 -33.75
CA ASP A 188 -6.63 -15.88 -33.31
C ASP A 188 -7.05 -14.54 -32.68
N ALA A 189 -6.55 -14.25 -31.48
CA ALA A 189 -6.83 -13.01 -30.76
C ALA A 189 -6.50 -11.73 -31.56
N ARG A 190 -5.55 -11.81 -32.52
CA ARG A 190 -5.18 -10.69 -33.39
C ARG A 190 -6.31 -10.30 -34.36
N THR A 191 -7.09 -11.28 -34.80
CA THR A 191 -8.13 -11.08 -35.82
C THR A 191 -9.53 -10.95 -35.24
N PHE A 192 -9.72 -11.24 -33.94
CA PHE A 192 -11.01 -11.12 -33.27
C PHE A 192 -11.54 -9.68 -33.28
N ARG A 193 -12.81 -9.50 -33.62
CA ARG A 193 -13.54 -8.23 -33.56
C ARG A 193 -14.91 -8.47 -32.93
N LEU A 194 -15.33 -7.58 -32.03
CA LEU A 194 -16.60 -7.73 -31.32
C LEU A 194 -17.80 -7.53 -32.25
N GLU A 195 -17.69 -6.61 -33.19
CA GLU A 195 -18.71 -6.28 -34.20
C GLU A 195 -19.07 -7.45 -35.13
N ASP A 196 -18.16 -8.41 -35.33
CA ASP A 196 -18.41 -9.60 -36.13
C ASP A 196 -19.33 -10.61 -35.42
N HIS A 197 -19.55 -10.43 -34.11
CA HIS A 197 -20.25 -11.39 -33.25
C HIS A 197 -21.44 -10.81 -32.47
N GLU A 198 -21.58 -9.49 -32.43
CA GLU A 198 -22.79 -8.80 -31.95
C GLU A 198 -23.78 -8.60 -33.10
N ASP A 199 -25.06 -8.88 -32.86
CA ASP A 199 -26.14 -8.55 -33.79
C ASP A 199 -26.41 -7.05 -33.68
N ILE A 200 -25.65 -6.23 -34.40
CA ILE A 200 -25.89 -4.79 -34.48
C ILE A 200 -27.18 -4.60 -35.30
N ASP A 201 -28.18 -3.94 -34.72
CA ASP A 201 -29.35 -3.44 -35.47
C ASP A 201 -28.87 -2.42 -36.52
N LEU A 202 -28.57 -2.92 -37.72
CA LEU A 202 -27.97 -2.20 -38.84
C LEU A 202 -28.84 -1.05 -39.39
N GLU A 203 -30.09 -0.89 -38.94
CA GLU A 203 -30.99 0.18 -39.39
C GLU A 203 -30.77 1.52 -38.68
N VAL A 204 -30.16 1.55 -37.49
CA VAL A 204 -30.01 2.80 -36.70
C VAL A 204 -28.66 3.50 -36.95
N ALA A 205 -27.66 2.80 -37.50
CA ALA A 205 -26.28 3.28 -37.51
C ALA A 205 -25.77 3.89 -38.85
N ASN A 206 -26.50 3.79 -39.98
CA ASN A 206 -26.05 4.31 -41.29
C ASN A 206 -24.56 4.03 -41.60
N LEU A 207 -24.06 2.83 -41.29
CA LEU A 207 -22.66 2.46 -41.49
C LEU A 207 -22.58 1.09 -42.17
N SER A 208 -21.88 1.05 -43.31
CA SER A 208 -21.51 -0.18 -44.01
C SER A 208 -20.53 -1.00 -43.16
N ARG A 209 -20.65 -2.34 -43.19
CA ARG A 209 -19.60 -3.25 -42.69
C ARG A 209 -18.25 -2.79 -43.21
N SER A 210 -17.35 -2.39 -42.32
CA SER A 210 -16.06 -1.85 -42.71
C SER A 210 -15.27 -2.93 -43.47
N PRO A 211 -14.74 -2.65 -44.68
CA PRO A 211 -13.85 -3.57 -45.34
C PRO A 211 -12.59 -3.76 -44.49
N THR A 212 -11.95 -4.93 -44.63
CA THR A 212 -10.76 -5.41 -43.92
C THR A 212 -9.51 -4.51 -43.98
N SER A 213 -9.60 -3.31 -44.57
CA SER A 213 -8.49 -2.42 -44.93
C SER A 213 -8.25 -1.22 -43.99
N ASN A 214 -9.15 -0.89 -43.05
CA ASN A 214 -9.07 0.36 -42.27
C ASN A 214 -8.74 0.14 -40.78
N TYR A 215 -7.69 -0.62 -40.50
CA TYR A 215 -7.23 -0.98 -39.14
C TYR A 215 -6.65 0.19 -38.31
N PHE A 216 -6.24 1.29 -38.96
CA PHE A 216 -5.56 2.43 -38.31
C PHE A 216 -6.37 3.75 -38.33
N SER A 217 -7.62 3.74 -38.81
CA SER A 217 -8.46 4.94 -38.72
C SER A 217 -9.22 4.96 -37.40
N ASP A 218 -9.16 6.10 -36.69
CA ASP A 218 -9.96 6.45 -35.50
C ASP A 218 -11.47 6.51 -35.82
N SER A 219 -12.06 5.41 -36.32
CA SER A 219 -13.52 5.32 -36.51
C SER A 219 -14.16 4.80 -35.23
N ASN A 220 -15.02 5.63 -34.63
CA ASN A 220 -15.81 5.36 -33.43
C ASN A 220 -16.46 3.97 -33.46
N ALA A 221 -15.86 3.00 -32.76
CA ALA A 221 -16.42 1.67 -32.62
C ALA A 221 -17.66 1.69 -31.71
N VAL A 222 -18.73 1.07 -32.21
CA VAL A 222 -20.00 0.85 -31.52
C VAL A 222 -19.78 -0.18 -30.41
N GLY A 223 -19.97 0.21 -29.13
CA GLY A 223 -20.05 -0.70 -27.97
C GLY A 223 -18.79 -1.53 -27.67
N GLY A 224 -17.80 -0.98 -26.95
CA GLY A 224 -16.61 -1.73 -26.51
C GLY A 224 -16.90 -2.70 -25.33
N ALA A 225 -15.94 -3.58 -25.04
CA ALA A 225 -16.01 -4.52 -23.92
C ALA A 225 -15.79 -3.81 -22.57
N ASP A 226 -16.66 -4.07 -21.58
CA ASP A 226 -16.53 -3.57 -20.21
C ASP A 226 -15.47 -4.32 -19.40
N LEU A 227 -15.26 -5.59 -19.73
CA LEU A 227 -14.22 -6.42 -19.14
C LEU A 227 -13.45 -7.13 -20.24
N ILE A 228 -12.13 -7.05 -20.18
CA ILE A 228 -11.24 -7.91 -20.96
C ILE A 228 -10.36 -8.67 -19.97
N THR A 229 -10.25 -9.99 -20.12
CA THR A 229 -9.34 -10.79 -19.28
C THR A 229 -8.29 -11.52 -20.10
N LEU A 230 -7.07 -11.58 -19.58
CA LEU A 230 -5.97 -12.37 -20.09
C LEU A 230 -5.38 -13.18 -18.94
N SER A 231 -5.40 -14.50 -19.04
CA SER A 231 -5.00 -15.37 -17.94
C SER A 231 -4.06 -16.46 -18.45
N TYR A 232 -2.77 -16.23 -18.26
CA TYR A 232 -1.69 -17.06 -18.82
C TYR A 232 -1.91 -17.29 -20.33
N SER A 233 -2.08 -16.17 -21.02
CA SER A 233 -2.28 -16.10 -22.47
C SER A 233 -1.31 -15.12 -23.12
N LEU A 234 -0.96 -14.01 -22.47
CA LEU A 234 -0.04 -13.02 -23.03
C LEU A 234 1.39 -13.56 -23.19
N SER A 235 1.87 -14.37 -22.25
CA SER A 235 3.18 -15.05 -22.37
C SER A 235 3.22 -16.11 -23.48
N MET A 236 2.06 -16.60 -23.92
CA MET A 236 1.89 -17.61 -24.97
C MET A 236 1.74 -17.00 -26.37
N ILE A 237 1.49 -15.69 -26.46
CA ILE A 237 1.32 -14.98 -27.72
C ILE A 237 2.69 -14.42 -28.15
N PRO A 238 3.22 -14.85 -29.31
CA PRO A 238 4.49 -14.33 -29.84
C PRO A 238 4.36 -12.84 -30.20
N ASP A 239 3.39 -12.48 -31.05
CA ASP A 239 3.17 -11.11 -31.54
C ASP A 239 2.28 -10.28 -30.60
N PHE A 240 2.66 -10.23 -29.32
CA PHE A 240 1.82 -9.65 -28.26
C PHE A 240 1.52 -8.15 -28.45
N TYR A 241 2.38 -7.40 -29.16
CA TYR A 241 2.16 -5.99 -29.48
C TYR A 241 0.83 -5.78 -30.23
N SER A 242 0.60 -6.57 -31.28
CA SER A 242 -0.62 -6.47 -32.09
C SER A 242 -1.89 -6.76 -31.30
N VAL A 243 -1.82 -7.72 -30.37
CA VAL A 243 -2.94 -8.06 -29.48
C VAL A 243 -3.20 -6.93 -28.51
N ILE A 244 -2.18 -6.44 -27.78
CA ILE A 244 -2.33 -5.33 -26.82
C ILE A 244 -2.89 -4.07 -27.52
N ASP A 245 -2.47 -3.81 -28.76
CA ASP A 245 -2.97 -2.69 -29.55
C ASP A 245 -4.45 -2.85 -29.90
N SER A 246 -4.85 -4.06 -30.33
CA SER A 246 -6.24 -4.40 -30.58
C SER A 246 -7.11 -4.27 -29.31
N LEU A 247 -6.59 -4.65 -28.14
CA LEU A 247 -7.31 -4.52 -26.87
C LEU A 247 -7.65 -3.06 -26.56
N ALA A 248 -6.82 -2.09 -26.96
CA ALA A 248 -7.09 -0.68 -26.72
C ALA A 248 -8.33 -0.20 -27.49
N ASN A 249 -8.56 -0.75 -28.69
CA ASN A 249 -9.73 -0.45 -29.51
C ASN A 249 -10.95 -1.25 -29.07
N LEU A 250 -10.75 -2.48 -28.57
CA LEU A 250 -11.81 -3.35 -28.08
C LEU A 250 -12.39 -2.88 -26.73
N LEU A 251 -11.58 -2.28 -25.87
CA LEU A 251 -11.96 -1.89 -24.53
C LEU A 251 -12.90 -0.67 -24.54
N ALA A 252 -14.04 -0.77 -23.86
CA ALA A 252 -14.94 0.37 -23.66
C ALA A 252 -14.19 1.54 -22.97
N PRO A 253 -14.61 2.80 -23.19
CA PRO A 253 -14.02 3.96 -22.52
C PRO A 253 -13.90 3.84 -20.99
N SER A 254 -14.89 3.20 -20.37
CA SER A 254 -14.94 2.93 -18.93
C SER A 254 -14.68 1.46 -18.58
N GLY A 255 -14.20 0.68 -19.55
CA GLY A 255 -13.90 -0.74 -19.40
C GLY A 255 -12.65 -1.00 -18.57
N MET A 256 -12.52 -2.24 -18.09
CA MET A 256 -11.40 -2.71 -17.30
C MET A 256 -10.71 -3.91 -17.97
N ILE A 257 -9.40 -4.00 -17.81
CA ILE A 257 -8.61 -5.15 -18.21
C ILE A 257 -8.07 -5.84 -16.97
N GLY A 258 -8.27 -7.16 -16.86
CA GLY A 258 -7.64 -8.01 -15.85
C GLY A 258 -6.61 -8.94 -16.49
N VAL A 259 -5.35 -8.80 -16.12
CA VAL A 259 -4.26 -9.67 -16.60
C VAL A 259 -3.65 -10.43 -15.44
N VAL A 260 -3.42 -11.72 -15.64
CA VAL A 260 -2.63 -12.54 -14.75
C VAL A 260 -1.71 -13.41 -15.57
N ASP A 261 -0.40 -13.21 -15.43
CA ASP A 261 0.58 -13.94 -16.23
C ASP A 261 1.92 -14.09 -15.52
N PHE A 262 2.79 -14.91 -16.09
CA PHE A 262 4.16 -15.10 -15.65
C PHE A 262 5.06 -13.98 -16.18
N TYR A 263 6.13 -13.70 -15.45
CA TYR A 263 7.07 -12.63 -15.85
C TYR A 263 8.46 -12.83 -15.26
N VAL A 264 9.44 -12.14 -15.82
CA VAL A 264 10.81 -12.08 -15.32
C VAL A 264 11.36 -10.68 -15.56
N GLN A 265 11.68 -9.93 -14.50
CA GLN A 265 12.05 -8.52 -14.62
C GLN A 265 13.18 -8.13 -13.65
N SER A 266 14.14 -7.32 -14.13
CA SER A 266 15.20 -6.75 -13.30
C SER A 266 14.73 -5.50 -12.58
N ILE A 267 15.41 -5.11 -11.50
CA ILE A 267 15.17 -3.82 -10.84
C ILE A 267 15.63 -2.66 -11.72
N VAL A 268 16.67 -2.87 -12.53
CA VAL A 268 17.22 -1.89 -13.48
C VAL A 268 16.20 -1.53 -14.57
N ASP A 269 15.35 -2.48 -14.97
CA ASP A 269 14.31 -2.25 -15.98
C ASP A 269 13.19 -1.33 -15.44
N LEU A 270 13.12 -1.15 -14.10
CA LEU A 270 12.02 -0.49 -13.39
C LEU A 270 12.36 0.91 -12.88
N SER A 271 13.63 1.19 -12.62
CA SER A 271 14.08 2.38 -11.87
C SER A 271 13.71 3.72 -12.51
N CYS A 272 13.33 3.74 -13.78
CA CYS A 272 12.98 4.97 -14.49
C CYS A 272 11.45 5.20 -14.63
N ARG A 273 10.60 4.36 -14.00
CA ARG A 273 9.15 4.36 -14.25
C ARG A 273 8.34 4.78 -13.03
N ASN A 274 7.59 5.87 -13.17
CA ASN A 274 6.70 6.44 -12.15
C ASN A 274 5.20 6.12 -12.35
N TYR A 275 4.83 5.49 -13.47
CA TYR A 275 3.44 5.16 -13.83
C TYR A 275 2.99 3.76 -13.43
N THR A 276 3.87 2.99 -12.77
CA THR A 276 3.55 1.64 -12.31
C THR A 276 2.60 1.66 -11.10
N GLY A 277 1.97 0.53 -10.81
CA GLY A 277 1.12 0.36 -9.63
C GLY A 277 1.89 0.12 -8.33
N GLY A 278 3.23 0.07 -8.35
CA GLY A 278 4.08 -0.31 -7.22
C GLY A 278 5.07 -1.42 -7.60
N MET A 279 5.99 -1.72 -6.69
CA MET A 279 7.18 -2.55 -6.98
C MET A 279 7.39 -3.71 -6.01
N ILE A 280 6.50 -3.91 -5.04
CA ILE A 280 6.69 -4.96 -4.01
C ILE A 280 6.75 -6.33 -4.70
N ASN A 281 7.81 -7.09 -4.45
CA ASN A 281 8.07 -8.40 -5.06
C ASN A 281 8.22 -8.40 -6.59
N ARG A 282 8.36 -7.23 -7.25
CA ARG A 282 8.48 -7.18 -8.71
C ARG A 282 9.84 -7.69 -9.20
N HIS A 283 10.92 -7.42 -8.48
CA HIS A 283 12.27 -7.86 -8.85
C HIS A 283 12.43 -9.40 -8.87
N VAL A 284 13.09 -9.91 -9.92
CA VAL A 284 13.57 -11.29 -10.00
C VAL A 284 15.09 -11.27 -10.16
N ASN A 285 15.79 -12.01 -9.29
CA ASN A 285 17.25 -12.10 -9.33
C ASN A 285 17.76 -12.73 -10.65
N TRP A 286 19.03 -12.51 -10.96
CA TRP A 286 19.61 -12.96 -12.24
C TRP A 286 19.45 -14.46 -12.49
N LEU A 287 19.74 -15.31 -11.50
CA LEU A 287 19.59 -16.77 -11.60
C LEU A 287 18.15 -17.18 -11.89
N GLY A 288 17.18 -16.61 -11.17
CA GLY A 288 15.77 -16.90 -11.36
C GLY A 288 15.27 -16.45 -12.73
N ARG A 289 15.74 -15.30 -13.24
CA ARG A 289 15.40 -14.86 -14.60
C ARG A 289 15.93 -15.82 -15.65
N LEU A 290 17.20 -16.24 -15.53
CA LEU A 290 17.80 -17.19 -16.49
C LEU A 290 17.08 -18.55 -16.46
N PHE A 291 16.89 -19.10 -15.26
CA PHE A 291 16.25 -20.40 -15.07
C PHE A 291 14.81 -20.42 -15.60
N TRP A 292 13.99 -19.44 -15.20
CA TRP A 292 12.59 -19.44 -15.61
C TRP A 292 12.42 -19.16 -17.10
N ARG A 293 13.24 -18.29 -17.70
CA ARG A 293 13.25 -18.10 -19.16
C ARG A 293 13.52 -19.42 -19.87
N ALA A 294 14.61 -20.09 -19.52
CA ALA A 294 14.99 -21.36 -20.15
C ALA A 294 13.91 -22.43 -19.94
N TRP A 295 13.32 -22.52 -18.74
CA TRP A 295 12.27 -23.48 -18.43
C TRP A 295 11.03 -23.31 -19.33
N PHE A 296 10.54 -22.07 -19.45
CA PHE A 296 9.32 -21.79 -20.21
C PHE A 296 9.55 -21.80 -21.74
N ASP A 297 10.77 -21.51 -22.19
CA ASP A 297 11.16 -21.57 -23.60
C ASP A 297 11.05 -23.00 -24.17
N VAL A 298 11.27 -24.03 -23.34
CA VAL A 298 11.04 -25.45 -23.72
C VAL A 298 9.59 -25.68 -24.18
N ASP A 299 8.61 -25.03 -23.54
CA ASP A 299 7.19 -25.10 -23.90
C ASP A 299 6.78 -24.01 -24.92
N ARG A 300 7.75 -23.33 -25.57
CA ARG A 300 7.56 -22.17 -26.47
C ARG A 300 6.82 -20.99 -25.80
N VAL A 301 6.98 -20.83 -24.49
CA VAL A 301 6.40 -19.74 -23.71
C VAL A 301 7.45 -18.68 -23.45
N ASN A 302 7.19 -17.47 -23.92
CA ASN A 302 8.17 -16.39 -23.88
C ASN A 302 8.01 -15.53 -22.63
N LEU A 303 8.89 -15.73 -21.65
CA LEU A 303 8.98 -14.90 -20.45
C LEU A 303 9.91 -13.71 -20.65
N GLU A 304 9.35 -12.58 -21.03
CA GLU A 304 10.10 -11.32 -21.16
C GLU A 304 9.41 -10.18 -20.41
N ALA A 305 10.21 -9.26 -19.88
CA ALA A 305 9.70 -8.05 -19.21
C ALA A 305 8.84 -7.19 -20.15
N GLY A 306 9.20 -7.15 -21.45
CA GLY A 306 8.55 -6.33 -22.48
C GLY A 306 7.03 -6.53 -22.58
N ARG A 307 6.50 -7.71 -22.26
CA ARG A 307 5.06 -8.01 -22.32
C ARG A 307 4.26 -7.18 -21.32
N ARG A 308 4.66 -7.21 -20.05
CA ARG A 308 4.04 -6.39 -19.00
C ARG A 308 4.36 -4.91 -19.21
N ASP A 309 5.55 -4.60 -19.67
CA ASP A 309 5.99 -3.21 -19.87
C ASP A 309 5.16 -2.51 -20.95
N TYR A 310 4.92 -3.20 -22.06
CA TYR A 310 4.09 -2.66 -23.13
C TYR A 310 2.62 -2.54 -22.71
N LEU A 311 2.12 -3.51 -21.92
CA LEU A 311 0.79 -3.45 -21.32
C LEU A 311 0.64 -2.21 -20.42
N GLU A 312 1.59 -2.00 -19.49
CA GLU A 312 1.61 -0.85 -18.59
C GLU A 312 1.87 0.48 -19.31
N TYR A 313 2.45 0.48 -20.52
CA TYR A 313 2.63 1.67 -21.36
C TYR A 313 1.37 2.02 -22.16
N ARG A 314 0.64 1.01 -22.63
CA ARG A 314 -0.56 1.17 -23.47
C ARG A 314 -1.82 1.51 -22.67
N PHE A 315 -1.84 1.20 -21.38
CA PHE A 315 -3.01 1.36 -20.51
C PHE A 315 -2.67 2.07 -19.21
N GLY A 316 -3.70 2.62 -18.55
CA GLY A 316 -3.58 3.16 -17.19
C GLY A 316 -3.63 2.03 -16.16
N THR A 317 -2.71 2.03 -15.19
CA THR A 317 -2.68 1.00 -14.13
C THR A 317 -3.58 1.40 -12.96
N VAL A 318 -4.60 0.58 -12.65
CA VAL A 318 -5.50 0.77 -11.52
C VAL A 318 -4.96 0.07 -10.28
N LEU A 319 -4.70 -1.24 -10.38
CA LEU A 319 -4.10 -2.07 -9.34
C LEU A 319 -3.06 -3.01 -9.96
N SER A 320 -1.98 -3.27 -9.24
CA SER A 320 -1.04 -4.32 -9.59
C SER A 320 -0.62 -5.08 -8.35
N ALA A 321 -0.25 -6.34 -8.50
CA ALA A 321 0.36 -7.14 -7.45
C ALA A 321 1.28 -8.22 -8.03
N ASP A 322 2.36 -8.49 -7.32
CA ASP A 322 3.38 -9.46 -7.72
C ASP A 322 3.52 -10.54 -6.66
N SER A 323 3.63 -11.80 -7.11
CA SER A 323 3.71 -12.95 -6.21
C SER A 323 4.52 -14.09 -6.82
N ARG A 324 4.72 -15.15 -6.03
CA ARG A 324 5.50 -16.33 -6.40
C ARG A 324 4.71 -17.59 -6.12
N ASN A 325 4.76 -18.55 -7.04
CA ASN A 325 4.21 -19.87 -6.81
C ASN A 325 5.22 -20.76 -6.09
N ASN A 326 5.09 -20.85 -4.77
CA ASN A 326 6.04 -21.57 -3.92
C ASN A 326 5.96 -23.11 -4.06
N LEU A 327 4.86 -23.67 -4.58
CA LEU A 327 4.73 -25.13 -4.74
C LEU A 327 5.63 -25.70 -5.84
N LEU A 328 5.90 -24.90 -6.87
CA LEU A 328 6.60 -25.35 -8.08
C LEU A 328 7.90 -24.58 -8.29
N GLY A 329 8.57 -24.19 -7.21
CA GLY A 329 9.92 -23.61 -7.27
C GLY A 329 10.01 -22.08 -7.23
N PHE A 330 8.96 -21.37 -6.80
CA PHE A 330 8.90 -19.89 -6.77
C PHE A 330 8.72 -19.24 -8.15
N ILE A 331 7.83 -19.79 -8.98
CA ILE A 331 7.54 -19.23 -10.31
C ILE A 331 6.98 -17.80 -10.16
N PRO A 332 7.60 -16.78 -10.77
CA PRO A 332 7.13 -15.40 -10.75
C PRO A 332 5.90 -15.17 -11.61
N TYR A 333 4.84 -14.64 -11.00
CA TYR A 333 3.63 -14.19 -11.69
C TYR A 333 3.14 -12.86 -11.14
N TYR A 334 2.40 -12.14 -11.96
CA TYR A 334 1.79 -10.86 -11.62
C TYR A 334 0.29 -10.90 -11.86
N ILE A 335 -0.41 -10.03 -11.14
CA ILE A 335 -1.81 -9.67 -11.37
C ILE A 335 -1.81 -8.18 -11.65
N TRP A 336 -2.46 -7.77 -12.73
CA TRP A 336 -2.53 -6.38 -13.13
C TRP A 336 -3.95 -6.06 -13.58
N LEU A 337 -4.48 -4.96 -13.08
CA LEU A 337 -5.75 -4.39 -13.48
C LEU A 337 -5.48 -3.04 -14.10
N GLY A 338 -6.02 -2.82 -15.28
CA GLY A 338 -5.89 -1.55 -15.98
C GLY A 338 -7.17 -1.07 -16.61
N CYS A 339 -7.08 0.13 -17.17
CA CYS A 339 -8.15 0.83 -17.85
C CYS A 339 -7.58 1.60 -19.04
N GLN A 340 -8.45 2.27 -19.79
CA GLN A 340 -8.01 3.12 -20.89
C GLN A 340 -6.95 4.14 -20.44
N LYS A 341 -5.90 4.31 -21.25
CA LYS A 341 -4.79 5.25 -20.95
C LYS A 341 -5.30 6.68 -20.76
N LYS A 342 -6.31 7.05 -21.54
CA LYS A 342 -7.05 8.31 -21.43
C LYS A 342 -8.42 8.01 -20.78
N PRO A 343 -8.81 8.69 -19.68
CA PRO A 343 -10.08 8.45 -19.01
C PRO A 343 -11.29 8.66 -19.93
N ALA A 344 -12.38 7.90 -19.75
CA ALA A 344 -13.60 7.95 -20.59
C ALA A 344 -14.15 9.37 -20.84
N SER A 345 -14.06 10.25 -19.85
CA SER A 345 -14.51 11.64 -19.90
C SER A 345 -13.67 12.55 -20.81
N SER A 346 -12.49 12.11 -21.24
CA SER A 346 -11.65 12.82 -22.21
C SER A 346 -12.09 12.65 -23.67
N ILE A 347 -12.96 11.68 -23.96
CA ILE A 347 -13.54 11.49 -25.30
C ILE A 347 -14.63 12.55 -25.56
N ALA A 348 -15.29 13.05 -24.52
CA ALA A 348 -16.28 14.13 -24.61
C ALA A 348 -15.64 15.53 -24.58
N ALA A 349 -14.40 15.67 -24.08
CA ALA A 349 -13.68 16.94 -24.03
C ALA A 349 -12.15 16.73 -24.21
N PRO A 350 -11.53 17.21 -25.30
CA PRO A 350 -10.12 16.95 -25.61
C PRO A 350 -9.12 17.50 -24.56
N ASN A 351 -9.55 18.44 -23.71
CA ASN A 351 -8.72 19.04 -22.65
C ASN A 351 -8.90 18.38 -21.27
N TYR A 352 -9.74 17.37 -21.12
CA TYR A 352 -10.09 16.77 -19.82
C TYR A 352 -8.89 16.20 -19.02
N PRO A 353 -7.85 15.58 -19.62
CA PRO A 353 -6.70 15.12 -18.85
C PRO A 353 -6.01 16.26 -18.11
N HIS A 354 -5.89 17.43 -18.73
CA HIS A 354 -5.38 18.64 -18.10
C HIS A 354 -6.33 19.15 -17.01
N GLU A 355 -7.63 19.19 -17.28
CA GLU A 355 -8.65 19.64 -16.32
C GLU A 355 -8.69 18.78 -15.05
N MET A 356 -8.60 17.45 -15.21
CA MET A 356 -8.54 16.51 -14.08
C MET A 356 -7.27 16.71 -13.26
N VAL A 357 -6.13 16.86 -13.93
CA VAL A 357 -4.84 17.13 -13.28
C VAL A 357 -4.88 18.46 -12.52
N GLU A 358 -5.42 19.52 -13.13
CA GLU A 358 -5.59 20.84 -12.50
C GLU A 358 -6.57 20.81 -11.32
N ARG A 359 -7.71 20.11 -11.44
CA ARG A 359 -8.68 19.97 -10.35
C ARG A 359 -8.07 19.24 -9.16
N LEU A 360 -7.31 18.19 -9.42
CA LEU A 360 -6.66 17.40 -8.39
C LEU A 360 -5.51 18.20 -7.75
N ASP A 361 -4.75 18.94 -8.54
CA ASP A 361 -3.73 19.89 -8.09
C ASP A 361 -4.32 20.91 -7.12
N ALA A 362 -5.41 21.58 -7.51
CA ALA A 362 -6.14 22.54 -6.68
C ALA A 362 -6.63 21.93 -5.36
N ALA A 363 -7.16 20.71 -5.44
CA ALA A 363 -7.64 19.95 -4.28
C ALA A 363 -6.50 19.51 -3.34
N VAL A 364 -5.24 19.53 -3.79
CA VAL A 364 -4.05 19.21 -2.99
C VAL A 364 -3.45 20.49 -2.39
N THR A 365 -3.36 21.57 -3.18
CA THR A 365 -2.64 22.81 -2.82
C THR A 365 -3.49 23.85 -2.09
N GLU A 366 -4.80 23.60 -1.91
CA GLU A 366 -5.77 24.57 -1.35
C GLU A 366 -5.96 25.83 -2.23
N SER A 367 -5.66 25.73 -3.53
CA SER A 367 -5.80 26.86 -4.45
C SER A 367 -7.28 27.18 -4.76
N PRO A 368 -7.77 28.40 -4.47
CA PRO A 368 -9.16 28.80 -4.74
C PRO A 368 -9.42 29.18 -6.21
N TYR A 369 -8.39 29.32 -7.05
CA TYR A 369 -8.48 29.92 -8.39
C TYR A 369 -8.68 28.92 -9.55
N LEU A 370 -8.60 27.62 -9.30
CA LEU A 370 -8.60 26.59 -10.34
C LEU A 370 -9.99 25.95 -10.51
N SER A 371 -10.99 26.76 -10.87
CA SER A 371 -12.26 26.26 -11.41
C SER A 371 -12.16 26.15 -12.95
N PRO A 372 -12.57 25.03 -13.56
CA PRO A 372 -12.22 24.70 -14.93
C PRO A 372 -12.92 25.54 -16.01
N ILE A 373 -13.88 26.39 -15.63
CA ILE A 373 -14.75 27.09 -16.59
C ILE A 373 -14.01 28.23 -17.33
N ASN A 374 -12.87 28.74 -16.82
CA ASN A 374 -12.21 29.94 -17.37
C ASN A 374 -10.71 29.82 -17.69
N HIS A 375 -10.11 28.61 -17.71
CA HIS A 375 -8.65 28.49 -17.75
C HIS A 375 -8.04 28.62 -19.16
N THR A 376 -8.71 28.16 -20.22
CA THR A 376 -8.13 28.15 -21.58
C THR A 376 -7.85 29.56 -22.13
N LYS A 377 -8.56 30.59 -21.65
CA LYS A 377 -8.30 32.01 -22.01
C LYS A 377 -7.29 32.72 -21.11
N THR A 378 -6.97 32.15 -19.95
CA THR A 378 -6.11 32.79 -18.94
C THR A 378 -4.67 32.30 -19.08
N LEU A 379 -4.45 31.03 -19.40
CA LEU A 379 -3.12 30.44 -19.63
C LEU A 379 -2.31 31.14 -20.74
N SER A 380 -2.99 31.66 -21.78
CA SER A 380 -2.34 32.43 -22.84
C SER A 380 -1.98 33.87 -22.45
N ARG A 381 -2.47 34.36 -21.30
CA ARG A 381 -2.19 35.71 -20.78
C ARG A 381 -1.18 35.73 -19.63
N THR A 382 -1.03 34.65 -18.87
CA THR A 382 -0.14 34.60 -17.70
C THR A 382 1.30 34.17 -18.00
N VAL A 383 1.58 33.63 -19.19
CA VAL A 383 2.97 33.29 -19.59
C VAL A 383 3.85 34.55 -19.69
N ASP A 384 3.26 35.74 -19.83
CA ASP A 384 4.01 37.00 -20.01
C ASP A 384 4.06 37.90 -18.77
N GLY A 385 3.68 37.48 -17.55
CA GLY A 385 3.55 38.48 -16.47
C GLY A 385 3.40 38.11 -15.00
N SER A 386 3.91 36.98 -14.47
CA SER A 386 3.90 36.77 -13.00
C SER A 386 5.21 36.23 -12.42
N THR A 387 5.77 36.99 -11.49
CA THR A 387 7.05 36.80 -10.76
C THR A 387 6.96 35.91 -9.51
N LEU A 388 5.91 35.09 -9.36
CA LEU A 388 5.78 34.12 -8.25
C LEU A 388 5.76 32.68 -8.81
N PRO A 389 6.58 31.75 -8.30
CA PRO A 389 6.49 30.35 -8.70
C PRO A 389 5.14 29.77 -8.29
N GLU A 390 4.39 29.28 -9.27
CA GLU A 390 3.08 28.69 -9.05
C GLU A 390 3.23 27.42 -8.18
N ILE A 391 2.50 27.35 -7.06
CA ILE A 391 2.58 26.21 -6.13
C ILE A 391 1.86 25.02 -6.77
N ARG A 392 2.62 23.98 -7.12
CA ARG A 392 2.10 22.75 -7.76
C ARG A 392 2.30 21.52 -6.87
N SER A 393 1.39 20.55 -7.02
CA SER A 393 1.44 19.24 -6.36
C SER A 393 2.42 18.29 -7.07
N LYS A 394 2.94 17.30 -6.33
CA LYS A 394 3.79 16.24 -6.90
C LYS A 394 3.06 15.41 -7.96
N ALA A 395 1.76 15.21 -7.78
CA ALA A 395 0.93 14.53 -8.76
C ALA A 395 0.89 15.31 -10.09
N PHE A 396 0.75 16.64 -10.01
CA PHE A 396 0.79 17.52 -11.17
C PHE A 396 2.15 17.46 -11.88
N GLU A 397 3.26 17.61 -11.15
CA GLU A 397 4.61 17.53 -11.70
C GLU A 397 4.85 16.19 -12.42
N ALA A 398 4.51 15.06 -11.77
CA ALA A 398 4.65 13.74 -12.36
C ALA A 398 3.74 13.54 -13.58
N ALA A 399 2.52 14.10 -13.57
CA ALA A 399 1.62 14.07 -14.71
C ALA A 399 2.17 14.83 -15.91
N ILE A 400 2.71 16.04 -15.70
CA ILE A 400 3.30 16.84 -16.79
C ILE A 400 4.48 16.13 -17.44
N VAL A 401 5.39 15.57 -16.63
CA VAL A 401 6.52 14.79 -17.15
C VAL A 401 6.02 13.62 -18.01
N ASN A 402 5.04 12.87 -17.52
CA ASN A 402 4.51 11.72 -18.24
C ASN A 402 3.77 12.10 -19.52
N LEU A 403 2.89 13.11 -19.46
CA LEU A 403 2.16 13.62 -20.62
C LEU A 403 3.12 14.12 -21.70
N SER A 404 4.20 14.83 -21.33
CA SER A 404 5.22 15.32 -22.26
C SER A 404 5.97 14.19 -22.98
N ALA A 405 6.15 13.04 -22.32
CA ALA A 405 6.81 11.86 -22.85
C ALA A 405 5.82 10.83 -23.45
N ASN A 406 4.53 11.18 -23.58
CA ASN A 406 3.45 10.27 -23.97
C ASN A 406 3.42 8.96 -23.14
N LEU A 407 3.77 9.07 -21.86
CA LEU A 407 3.65 7.98 -20.88
C LEU A 407 2.27 8.03 -20.21
N PRO A 408 1.75 6.90 -19.71
CA PRO A 408 0.56 6.90 -18.86
C PRO A 408 0.75 7.76 -17.61
N LEU A 409 -0.36 8.24 -17.06
CA LEU A 409 -0.32 8.95 -15.78
C LEU A 409 0.09 7.98 -14.65
N PRO A 410 0.60 8.49 -13.52
CA PRO A 410 0.75 7.70 -12.31
C PRO A 410 -0.53 6.94 -11.94
N SER A 411 -0.38 5.73 -11.39
CA SER A 411 -1.52 4.88 -10.96
C SER A 411 -2.50 5.57 -10.01
N PHE A 412 -2.08 6.63 -9.33
CA PHE A 412 -2.92 7.53 -8.53
C PHE A 412 -4.11 8.11 -9.32
N PHE A 413 -3.93 8.46 -10.59
CA PHE A 413 -4.96 9.10 -11.41
C PHE A 413 -6.06 8.16 -11.91
N TYR A 414 -5.84 6.85 -11.79
CA TYR A 414 -6.79 5.82 -12.24
C TYR A 414 -7.54 5.17 -11.06
N GLN A 415 -7.40 5.70 -9.85
CA GLN A 415 -8.06 5.18 -8.65
C GLN A 415 -9.49 5.72 -8.50
N ASN A 416 -10.35 4.95 -7.84
CA ASN A 416 -11.72 5.36 -7.56
C ASN A 416 -11.80 6.49 -6.52
N HIS A 417 -10.78 6.61 -5.66
CA HIS A 417 -10.67 7.58 -4.57
C HIS A 417 -9.27 8.19 -4.57
N HIS A 418 -9.19 9.50 -4.33
CA HIS A 418 -7.94 10.25 -4.37
C HIS A 418 -7.53 10.76 -2.98
N TRP A 419 -7.74 9.95 -1.94
CA TRP A 419 -7.35 10.30 -0.57
C TRP A 419 -5.84 10.32 -0.38
N ARG A 420 -5.12 9.41 -1.06
CA ARG A 420 -3.68 9.21 -0.93
C ARG A 420 -2.93 9.93 -2.05
N ILE A 421 -2.20 10.99 -1.72
CA ILE A 421 -1.47 11.79 -2.72
C ILE A 421 -0.30 11.01 -3.31
N HIS A 422 -0.05 11.22 -4.61
CA HIS A 422 1.09 10.62 -5.30
C HIS A 422 2.41 10.93 -4.59
N TYR A 423 3.23 9.90 -4.44
CA TYR A 423 4.60 9.97 -3.96
C TYR A 423 5.45 8.97 -4.74
N ASP A 424 6.75 9.22 -4.79
CA ASP A 424 7.72 8.32 -5.39
C ASP A 424 8.20 7.31 -4.34
N ASP A 425 7.80 6.04 -4.48
CA ASP A 425 8.14 4.96 -3.57
C ASP A 425 9.56 4.42 -3.74
N GLN A 426 10.33 4.92 -4.71
CA GLN A 426 11.72 4.52 -4.93
C GLN A 426 12.72 5.36 -4.13
N LEU A 427 12.31 6.53 -3.64
CA LEU A 427 13.19 7.42 -2.88
C LEU A 427 13.67 6.75 -1.58
N LYS A 428 14.97 6.88 -1.29
CA LYS A 428 15.61 6.32 -0.08
C LYS A 428 14.88 6.69 1.21
N LYS A 429 14.37 7.93 1.28
CA LYS A 429 13.59 8.43 2.43
C LYS A 429 12.29 7.65 2.68
N HIS A 430 11.72 7.00 1.67
CA HIS A 430 10.51 6.18 1.80
C HIS A 430 10.82 4.69 1.99
N THR A 431 11.94 4.21 1.46
CA THR A 431 12.34 2.79 1.54
C THR A 431 13.09 2.43 2.82
N GLN A 432 13.64 3.41 3.55
CA GLN A 432 14.43 3.21 4.78
C GLN A 432 13.71 2.43 5.90
N PHE A 433 12.38 2.34 5.87
CA PHE A 433 11.58 1.67 6.90
C PHE A 433 11.36 0.16 6.67
N GLY A 434 11.90 -0.42 5.59
CA GLY A 434 11.88 -1.87 5.39
C GLY A 434 10.48 -2.52 5.30
N GLN A 435 9.49 -1.80 4.75
CA GLN A 435 8.08 -2.24 4.68
C GLN A 435 7.45 -2.50 6.06
N GLU A 436 7.90 -1.78 7.08
CA GLU A 436 7.33 -1.86 8.43
C GLU A 436 6.82 -0.48 8.89
N TYR A 437 5.61 -0.46 9.44
CA TYR A 437 5.12 0.69 10.19
C TYR A 437 5.59 0.62 11.64
N ILE A 438 5.72 1.76 12.31
CA ILE A 438 6.23 1.79 13.69
C ILE A 438 5.11 1.51 14.68
N TYR A 439 3.94 2.12 14.47
CA TYR A 439 2.84 2.12 15.42
C TYR A 439 1.56 1.54 14.82
N ALA A 440 0.94 0.58 15.51
CA ALA A 440 -0.37 0.03 15.14
C ALA A 440 -1.55 0.86 15.70
N PHE A 441 -1.27 1.73 16.68
CA PHE A 441 -2.18 2.62 17.37
C PHE A 441 -1.42 3.87 17.84
N THR A 442 -2.14 4.94 18.12
CA THR A 442 -1.61 6.25 18.55
C THR A 442 -1.35 6.33 20.06
N TRP A 443 -0.43 7.19 20.49
CA TRP A 443 -0.09 7.45 21.89
C TRP A 443 -0.54 8.85 22.34
N GLU A 444 -1.64 9.35 21.75
CA GLU A 444 -2.22 10.64 22.08
C GLU A 444 -3.70 10.50 22.44
N ASP A 445 -4.11 11.17 23.51
CA ASP A 445 -5.51 11.18 23.91
C ASP A 445 -6.34 12.13 23.05
N THR A 446 -7.05 11.55 22.09
CA THR A 446 -8.00 12.28 21.23
C THR A 446 -9.04 13.09 21.99
N ARG A 447 -9.46 12.69 23.21
CA ARG A 447 -10.40 13.50 24.02
C ARG A 447 -9.77 14.82 24.46
N VAL A 448 -8.47 14.85 24.71
CA VAL A 448 -7.74 16.07 25.06
C VAL A 448 -7.56 16.94 23.83
N ASP A 449 -7.21 16.34 22.69
CA ASP A 449 -7.08 17.06 21.42
C ASP A 449 -8.40 17.75 21.04
N GLU A 450 -9.54 17.05 21.14
CA GLU A 450 -10.85 17.63 20.87
C GLU A 450 -11.16 18.85 21.76
N ARG A 451 -10.81 18.80 23.05
CA ARG A 451 -11.03 19.92 23.99
C ARG A 451 -10.12 21.11 23.71
N LEU A 452 -8.86 20.86 23.35
CA LEU A 452 -7.87 21.92 23.11
C LEU A 452 -8.04 22.57 21.73
N LEU A 453 -8.32 21.77 20.72
CA LEU A 453 -8.39 22.21 19.32
C LEU A 453 -9.74 22.80 18.94
N ASN A 454 -10.84 22.47 19.63
CA ASN A 454 -12.18 22.98 19.31
C ASN A 454 -12.46 23.00 17.79
N ILE A 455 -12.34 21.82 17.15
CA ILE A 455 -12.39 21.69 15.69
C ILE A 455 -13.79 22.02 15.17
N THR A 456 -13.83 22.85 14.13
CA THR A 456 -15.02 23.33 13.43
C THR A 456 -15.03 22.88 11.96
N ARG A 457 -16.13 23.14 11.26
CA ARG A 457 -16.27 22.79 9.82
C ARG A 457 -15.39 23.64 8.90
N ASP A 458 -14.93 24.79 9.35
CA ASP A 458 -14.10 25.70 8.55
C ASP A 458 -12.60 25.42 8.69
N ASP A 459 -12.24 24.50 9.59
CA ASP A 459 -10.84 24.19 9.88
C ASP A 459 -10.15 23.40 8.76
N VAL A 460 -8.91 23.79 8.50
CA VAL A 460 -7.93 23.02 7.71
C VAL A 460 -6.86 22.57 8.68
N ILE A 461 -6.74 21.25 8.80
CA ILE A 461 -5.89 20.63 9.81
C ILE A 461 -4.72 19.97 9.11
N LEU A 462 -3.51 20.22 9.59
CA LEU A 462 -2.32 19.44 9.26
C LEU A 462 -1.98 18.61 10.48
N ALA A 463 -1.82 17.30 10.32
CA ALA A 463 -1.52 16.41 11.44
C ALA A 463 -0.64 15.25 10.99
N ILE A 464 0.27 14.82 11.86
CA ILE A 464 1.06 13.61 11.63
C ILE A 464 0.11 12.39 11.61
N THR A 465 0.27 11.51 10.62
CA THR A 465 -0.61 10.36 10.44
C THR A 465 -0.49 9.38 11.61
N SER A 466 0.73 8.97 11.97
CA SER A 466 0.97 7.90 12.94
C SER A 466 0.15 6.65 12.55
N ALA A 467 -0.59 6.03 13.47
CA ALA A 467 -1.49 4.92 13.16
C ALA A 467 -2.82 5.34 12.51
N GLY A 468 -3.08 6.65 12.36
CA GLY A 468 -4.30 7.20 11.77
C GLY A 468 -5.47 7.42 12.72
N ASP A 469 -5.37 7.06 14.00
CA ASP A 469 -6.50 7.15 14.95
C ASP A 469 -6.91 8.60 15.23
N ASN A 470 -5.92 9.49 15.43
CA ASN A 470 -6.16 10.92 15.64
C ASN A 470 -6.82 11.55 14.40
N ILE A 471 -6.33 11.19 13.21
CA ILE A 471 -6.91 11.64 11.93
C ILE A 471 -8.39 11.26 11.86
N LEU A 472 -8.75 10.01 12.18
CA LEU A 472 -10.13 9.55 12.18
C LEU A 472 -10.99 10.25 13.23
N SER A 473 -10.44 10.54 14.42
CA SER A 473 -11.11 11.36 15.44
C SER A 473 -11.36 12.79 14.93
N TYR A 474 -10.42 13.41 14.22
CA TYR A 474 -10.62 14.73 13.64
C TYR A 474 -11.67 14.72 12.52
N VAL A 475 -11.69 13.70 11.65
CA VAL A 475 -12.73 13.54 10.62
C VAL A 475 -14.13 13.46 11.24
N LEU A 476 -14.29 12.89 12.44
CA LEU A 476 -15.57 12.87 13.16
C LEU A 476 -16.09 14.27 13.50
N LYS A 477 -15.27 15.33 13.48
CA LYS A 477 -15.72 16.72 13.63
C LYS A 477 -16.13 17.38 12.31
N SER A 478 -15.93 16.68 11.19
CA SER A 478 -16.24 17.13 9.83
C SER A 478 -15.57 18.48 9.47
N PRO A 479 -14.25 18.63 9.67
CA PRO A 479 -13.51 19.82 9.22
C PRO A 479 -13.50 19.91 7.70
N ARG A 480 -13.17 21.09 7.18
CA ARG A 480 -13.09 21.36 5.74
C ARG A 480 -12.08 20.46 5.06
N ARG A 481 -10.90 20.32 5.67
CA ARG A 481 -9.81 19.48 5.14
C ARG A 481 -8.87 18.99 6.25
N ILE A 482 -8.32 17.80 6.06
CA ILE A 482 -7.24 17.24 6.89
C ILE A 482 -6.11 16.78 5.97
N HIS A 483 -4.91 17.33 6.18
CA HIS A 483 -3.65 16.88 5.62
C HIS A 483 -2.98 15.95 6.64
N ALA A 484 -3.13 14.64 6.46
CA ALA A 484 -2.43 13.60 7.22
C ALA A 484 -1.04 13.39 6.61
N ILE A 485 0.03 13.50 7.39
CA ILE A 485 1.41 13.48 6.89
C ILE A 485 2.22 12.43 7.61
N ASP A 486 2.92 11.58 6.88
CA ASP A 486 3.93 10.70 7.46
C ASP A 486 5.03 10.41 6.45
N LEU A 487 6.28 10.37 6.90
CA LEU A 487 7.42 9.99 6.06
C LEU A 487 7.39 8.49 5.73
N ASN A 488 6.88 7.67 6.65
CA ASN A 488 6.80 6.23 6.47
C ASN A 488 5.56 5.85 5.65
N PRO A 489 5.71 5.31 4.42
CA PRO A 489 4.57 4.91 3.61
C PRO A 489 3.68 3.87 4.29
N ASN A 490 4.25 3.01 5.14
CA ASN A 490 3.54 1.91 5.78
C ASN A 490 2.54 2.39 6.85
N GLN A 491 2.84 3.51 7.53
CA GLN A 491 1.91 4.15 8.46
C GLN A 491 0.66 4.63 7.73
N ASN A 492 0.89 5.28 6.60
CA ASN A 492 -0.18 5.75 5.74
C ASN A 492 -0.97 4.60 5.08
N HIS A 493 -0.33 3.46 4.75
CA HIS A 493 -1.04 2.26 4.30
C HIS A 493 -2.01 1.72 5.37
N LEU A 494 -1.70 1.90 6.67
CA LEU A 494 -2.60 1.54 7.76
C LEU A 494 -3.79 2.50 7.88
N LEU A 495 -3.57 3.82 7.77
CA LEU A 495 -4.67 4.77 7.69
C LEU A 495 -5.57 4.46 6.48
N GLU A 496 -4.98 4.22 5.32
CA GLU A 496 -5.71 3.92 4.09
C GLU A 496 -6.54 2.64 4.20
N LEU A 497 -6.03 1.60 4.87
CA LEU A 497 -6.80 0.40 5.17
C LEU A 497 -8.02 0.69 6.07
N LYS A 498 -7.86 1.55 7.09
CA LYS A 498 -8.97 1.98 7.96
C LYS A 498 -10.03 2.74 7.18
N VAL A 499 -9.62 3.68 6.32
CA VAL A 499 -10.53 4.47 5.48
C VAL A 499 -11.26 3.59 4.46
N ALA A 500 -10.55 2.70 3.77
CA ALA A 500 -11.16 1.73 2.85
C ALA A 500 -12.18 0.82 3.56
N SER A 501 -11.89 0.44 4.81
CA SER A 501 -12.79 -0.39 5.62
C SER A 501 -14.07 0.35 5.98
N PHE A 502 -14.03 1.64 6.30
CA PHE A 502 -15.26 2.42 6.53
C PHE A 502 -16.12 2.54 5.27
N ALA A 503 -15.50 2.65 4.09
CA ALA A 503 -16.21 2.77 2.82
C ALA A 503 -16.84 1.45 2.35
N ALA A 504 -16.28 0.30 2.72
CA ALA A 504 -16.66 -0.99 2.13
C ALA A 504 -17.24 -2.03 3.11
N LEU A 505 -16.92 -1.96 4.41
CA LEU A 505 -17.24 -3.04 5.35
C LEU A 505 -18.38 -2.67 6.30
N PRO A 506 -19.20 -3.66 6.71
CA PRO A 506 -20.10 -3.50 7.84
C PRO A 506 -19.33 -3.42 9.16
N TYR A 507 -19.96 -2.83 10.18
CA TYR A 507 -19.35 -2.63 11.50
C TYR A 507 -18.80 -3.92 12.12
N SER A 508 -19.45 -5.06 11.90
CA SER A 508 -19.02 -6.36 12.44
C SER A 508 -17.62 -6.76 11.98
N ASP A 509 -17.31 -6.57 10.70
CA ASP A 509 -16.02 -6.95 10.13
C ASP A 509 -14.98 -5.86 10.41
N PHE A 510 -15.40 -4.59 10.40
CA PHE A 510 -14.59 -3.47 10.86
C PHE A 510 -14.12 -3.67 12.31
N TRP A 511 -15.02 -4.06 13.22
CA TRP A 511 -14.69 -4.34 14.62
C TRP A 511 -13.75 -5.53 14.78
N LYS A 512 -13.90 -6.59 13.98
CA LYS A 512 -12.94 -7.70 14.00
C LYS A 512 -11.53 -7.22 13.61
N LEU A 513 -11.42 -6.42 12.55
CA LEU A 513 -10.13 -5.90 12.08
C LEU A 513 -9.46 -4.95 13.07
N PHE A 514 -10.17 -3.93 13.57
CA PHE A 514 -9.57 -2.85 14.37
C PHE A 514 -10.05 -2.78 15.82
N GLY A 515 -10.98 -3.62 16.24
CA GLY A 515 -11.30 -3.83 17.65
C GLY A 515 -10.50 -5.01 18.19
N LEU A 516 -10.67 -6.19 17.55
CA LEU A 516 -9.98 -7.42 17.94
C LEU A 516 -8.57 -7.55 17.36
N GLY A 517 -8.24 -6.78 16.32
CA GLY A 517 -6.95 -6.91 15.61
C GLY A 517 -6.84 -8.18 14.76
N LYS A 518 -7.95 -8.90 14.51
CA LYS A 518 -7.95 -10.24 13.89
C LYS A 518 -9.17 -10.49 13.02
N HIS A 519 -8.95 -11.06 11.85
CA HIS A 519 -10.00 -11.45 10.92
C HIS A 519 -9.53 -12.63 10.04
N LEU A 520 -10.17 -13.80 10.19
CA LEU A 520 -9.80 -15.03 9.46
C LEU A 520 -9.88 -14.88 7.94
N GLN A 521 -10.90 -14.15 7.46
CA GLN A 521 -11.13 -13.92 6.03
C GLN A 521 -10.54 -12.58 5.54
N PHE A 522 -9.53 -12.00 6.21
CA PHE A 522 -8.99 -10.70 5.82
C PHE A 522 -8.54 -10.66 4.36
N ARG A 523 -7.85 -11.70 3.89
CA ARG A 523 -7.41 -11.80 2.49
C ARG A 523 -8.58 -11.76 1.50
N GLU A 524 -9.67 -12.44 1.83
CA GLU A 524 -10.87 -12.46 1.00
C GLU A 524 -11.50 -11.07 0.93
N LEU A 525 -11.71 -10.44 2.09
CA LEU A 525 -12.21 -9.06 2.18
C LEU A 525 -11.31 -8.07 1.42
N LEU A 526 -9.98 -8.25 1.51
CA LEU A 526 -9.01 -7.42 0.81
C LEU A 526 -9.24 -7.45 -0.70
N LEU A 527 -9.49 -8.64 -1.26
CA LEU A 527 -9.69 -8.82 -2.70
C LEU A 527 -11.09 -8.37 -3.16
N THR A 528 -12.14 -8.77 -2.43
CA THR A 528 -13.54 -8.65 -2.89
C THR A 528 -14.23 -7.35 -2.47
N ARG A 529 -13.79 -6.71 -1.38
CA ARG A 529 -14.46 -5.53 -0.80
C ARG A 529 -13.56 -4.31 -0.72
N LEU A 530 -12.33 -4.47 -0.23
CA LEU A 530 -11.44 -3.33 0.07
C LEU A 530 -10.67 -2.84 -1.16
N SER A 531 -10.30 -3.71 -2.09
CA SER A 531 -9.47 -3.38 -3.26
C SER A 531 -9.96 -2.18 -4.09
N PRO A 532 -11.27 -1.92 -4.29
CA PRO A 532 -11.73 -0.74 -5.04
C PRO A 532 -11.50 0.58 -4.31
N HIS A 533 -11.23 0.54 -3.01
CA HIS A 533 -11.08 1.69 -2.13
C HIS A 533 -9.63 1.96 -1.71
N MET A 534 -8.67 1.30 -2.36
CA MET A 534 -7.26 1.36 -2.01
C MET A 534 -6.42 1.74 -3.24
N SER A 535 -5.33 2.43 -2.98
CA SER A 535 -4.23 2.62 -3.91
C SER A 535 -3.52 1.28 -4.16
N SER A 536 -2.97 1.14 -5.36
CA SER A 536 -2.25 -0.06 -5.76
C SER A 536 -1.09 -0.42 -4.81
N ARG A 537 -0.41 0.59 -4.25
CA ARG A 537 0.70 0.39 -3.30
C ARG A 537 0.23 -0.14 -1.95
N ALA A 538 -0.81 0.47 -1.38
CA ALA A 538 -1.39 -0.02 -0.13
C ALA A 538 -1.98 -1.43 -0.30
N PHE A 539 -2.63 -1.70 -1.44
CA PHE A 539 -3.14 -3.03 -1.75
C PHE A 539 -2.01 -4.09 -1.78
N GLN A 540 -0.90 -3.82 -2.47
CA GLN A 540 0.26 -4.74 -2.51
C GLN A 540 0.84 -4.99 -1.12
N TYR A 541 0.96 -3.93 -0.32
CA TYR A 541 1.44 -4.02 1.04
C TYR A 541 0.59 -5.00 1.85
N TRP A 542 -0.72 -4.78 1.89
CA TRP A 542 -1.64 -5.61 2.66
C TRP A 542 -1.84 -7.02 2.10
N LEU A 543 -1.70 -7.21 0.78
CA LEU A 543 -1.74 -8.53 0.16
C LEU A 543 -0.55 -9.39 0.63
N THR A 544 0.63 -8.78 0.74
CA THR A 544 1.85 -9.42 1.27
C THR A 544 1.74 -9.67 2.79
N HIS A 545 1.05 -8.77 3.50
CA HIS A 545 0.88 -8.81 4.95
C HIS A 545 -0.48 -9.38 5.41
N THR A 546 -1.13 -10.20 4.60
CA THR A 546 -2.43 -10.82 4.94
C THR A 546 -2.39 -11.61 6.25
N HIS A 547 -1.23 -12.18 6.58
CA HIS A 547 -1.00 -12.95 7.79
C HIS A 547 -1.16 -12.15 9.09
N VAL A 548 -1.10 -10.81 9.04
CA VAL A 548 -1.19 -9.91 10.20
C VAL A 548 -2.52 -10.05 10.94
N PHE A 549 -3.61 -10.33 10.23
CA PHE A 549 -4.95 -10.45 10.83
C PHE A 549 -5.40 -11.90 11.04
N THR A 550 -4.69 -12.88 10.49
CA THR A 550 -5.07 -14.30 10.59
C THR A 550 -4.50 -14.97 11.83
N THR A 551 -4.93 -16.20 12.13
CA THR A 551 -4.48 -16.98 13.31
C THR A 551 -2.99 -17.30 13.34
N SER A 552 -2.31 -17.16 12.20
CA SER A 552 -0.86 -17.28 12.10
C SER A 552 -0.10 -16.16 12.84
N SER A 553 -0.76 -15.03 13.12
CA SER A 553 -0.20 -13.95 13.93
C SER A 553 -0.92 -13.81 15.26
N ARG A 554 -0.37 -12.97 16.13
CA ARG A 554 -1.03 -12.59 17.40
C ARG A 554 -1.99 -11.41 17.24
N GLY A 555 -2.18 -10.88 16.03
CA GLY A 555 -3.07 -9.77 15.68
C GLY A 555 -2.33 -8.47 15.38
N LEU A 556 -3.06 -7.48 14.85
CA LEU A 556 -2.58 -6.16 14.44
C LEU A 556 -1.78 -5.42 15.53
N TYR A 557 -2.18 -5.56 16.79
CA TYR A 557 -1.55 -4.82 17.90
C TYR A 557 -0.21 -5.42 18.35
N GLU A 558 0.22 -6.53 17.75
CA GLU A 558 1.52 -7.16 17.99
C GLU A 558 2.41 -7.18 16.75
N THR A 559 2.17 -6.23 15.85
CA THR A 559 2.97 -5.98 14.65
C THR A 559 3.53 -4.55 14.66
N GLY A 560 4.38 -4.24 13.68
CA GLY A 560 5.13 -2.97 13.64
C GLY A 560 6.23 -2.87 14.71
N GLY A 561 6.87 -1.71 14.80
CA GLY A 561 7.92 -1.42 15.79
C GLY A 561 7.48 -1.64 17.24
N SER A 562 6.26 -1.19 17.59
CA SER A 562 5.68 -1.34 18.94
C SER A 562 5.60 -2.79 19.42
N ARG A 563 5.62 -3.79 18.51
CA ARG A 563 5.63 -5.21 18.87
C ARG A 563 6.80 -5.58 19.78
N HIS A 564 7.94 -4.91 19.66
CA HIS A 564 9.14 -5.27 20.40
C HIS A 564 8.96 -5.02 21.90
N ALA A 565 8.39 -3.87 22.27
CA ALA A 565 8.05 -3.55 23.66
C ALA A 565 6.99 -4.54 24.20
N ILE A 566 5.92 -4.78 23.44
CA ILE A 566 4.83 -5.68 23.85
C ILE A 566 5.33 -7.12 24.06
N ARG A 567 6.20 -7.61 23.17
CA ARG A 567 6.80 -8.94 23.29
C ARG A 567 7.69 -9.09 24.51
N ILE A 568 8.49 -8.07 24.85
CA ILE A 568 9.34 -8.11 26.04
C ILE A 568 8.49 -8.15 27.31
N ILE A 569 7.52 -7.23 27.44
CA ILE A 569 6.64 -7.19 28.63
C ILE A 569 5.90 -8.52 28.80
N ARG A 570 5.45 -9.12 27.70
CA ARG A 570 4.78 -10.43 27.77
C ARG A 570 5.73 -11.57 28.12
N LEU A 571 6.93 -11.58 27.55
CA LEU A 571 7.93 -12.59 27.90
C LEU A 571 8.23 -12.51 29.40
N LEU A 572 8.43 -11.30 29.94
CA LEU A 572 8.61 -11.07 31.37
C LEU A 572 7.41 -11.50 32.19
N SER A 573 6.18 -11.19 31.73
CA SER A 573 4.97 -11.60 32.45
C SER A 573 4.83 -13.12 32.53
N GLN A 574 5.34 -13.85 31.53
CA GLN A 574 5.31 -15.30 31.49
C GLN A 574 6.45 -15.91 32.33
N THR A 575 7.66 -15.36 32.25
CA THR A 575 8.84 -15.90 32.96
C THR A 575 8.85 -15.57 34.44
N LEU A 576 8.43 -14.35 34.82
CA LEU A 576 8.38 -13.88 36.20
C LEU A 576 6.99 -14.09 36.84
N GLY A 577 6.07 -14.76 36.13
CA GLY A 577 4.81 -15.25 36.68
C GLY A 577 3.70 -14.22 36.88
N PHE A 578 3.89 -12.94 36.51
CA PHE A 578 2.90 -11.88 36.77
C PHE A 578 1.78 -11.75 35.69
N SER A 579 1.61 -12.75 34.83
CA SER A 579 0.60 -12.72 33.76
C SER A 579 -0.84 -12.75 34.28
N ASN A 580 -1.08 -13.40 35.42
CA ASN A 580 -2.41 -13.43 36.03
C ASN A 580 -2.76 -12.09 36.67
N GLU A 581 -1.75 -11.39 37.17
CA GLU A 581 -1.85 -10.08 37.79
C GLU A 581 -2.16 -9.00 36.74
N ILE A 582 -1.62 -9.12 35.52
CA ILE A 582 -2.06 -8.30 34.38
C ILE A 582 -3.55 -8.54 34.12
N LYS A 583 -4.04 -9.78 34.13
CA LYS A 583 -5.48 -10.04 33.96
C LYS A 583 -6.29 -9.41 35.08
N ASN A 584 -5.86 -9.55 36.33
CA ASN A 584 -6.52 -8.95 37.49
C ASN A 584 -6.57 -7.42 37.38
N LEU A 585 -5.48 -6.78 36.92
CA LEU A 585 -5.42 -5.34 36.65
C LEU A 585 -6.47 -4.93 35.60
N LEU A 586 -6.60 -5.70 34.52
CA LEU A 586 -7.56 -5.42 33.44
C LEU A 586 -9.01 -5.71 33.84
N THR A 587 -9.25 -6.63 34.78
CA THR A 587 -10.61 -6.96 35.26
C THR A 587 -11.03 -6.17 36.49
N SER A 588 -10.14 -5.35 37.05
CA SER A 588 -10.39 -4.54 38.24
C SER A 588 -11.58 -3.60 38.02
N LYS A 589 -12.50 -3.52 38.99
CA LYS A 589 -13.69 -2.66 38.90
C LYS A 589 -13.50 -1.30 39.55
N THR A 590 -12.47 -1.15 40.37
CA THR A 590 -12.19 0.07 41.13
C THR A 590 -10.73 0.47 41.03
N LEU A 591 -10.45 1.77 41.13
CA LEU A 591 -9.08 2.28 41.16
C LEU A 591 -8.29 1.74 42.35
N ASN A 592 -8.92 1.51 43.51
CA ASN A 592 -8.23 1.00 44.69
C ASN A 592 -7.69 -0.42 44.49
N GLU A 593 -8.50 -1.31 43.90
CA GLU A 593 -8.09 -2.67 43.53
C GLU A 593 -6.93 -2.64 42.51
N GLN A 594 -7.06 -1.83 41.46
CA GLN A 594 -6.01 -1.67 40.45
C GLN A 594 -4.68 -1.16 41.05
N ARG A 595 -4.76 -0.18 41.96
CA ARG A 595 -3.60 0.40 42.66
C ARG A 595 -2.91 -0.65 43.54
N GLU A 596 -3.66 -1.49 44.23
CA GLU A 596 -3.11 -2.57 45.06
C GLU A 596 -2.35 -3.59 44.21
N VAL A 597 -2.97 -4.06 43.11
CA VAL A 597 -2.35 -5.00 42.15
C VAL A 597 -1.07 -4.41 41.56
N TRP A 598 -1.10 -3.14 41.14
CA TRP A 598 0.06 -2.45 40.60
C TRP A 598 1.18 -2.34 41.62
N LYS A 599 0.93 -1.74 42.80
CA LYS A 599 1.97 -1.44 43.80
C LYS A 599 2.62 -2.70 44.36
N THR A 600 1.83 -3.77 44.56
CA THR A 600 2.32 -4.98 45.23
C THR A 600 2.91 -6.02 44.27
N LYS A 601 2.39 -6.16 43.05
CA LYS A 601 2.76 -7.29 42.15
C LYS A 601 3.45 -6.87 40.86
N ILE A 602 2.96 -5.84 40.18
CA ILE A 602 3.44 -5.50 38.82
C ILE A 602 4.59 -4.50 38.87
N ARG A 603 4.43 -3.42 39.65
CA ARG A 603 5.40 -2.33 39.76
C ARG A 603 6.79 -2.85 40.14
N PRO A 604 7.01 -3.68 41.17
CA PRO A 604 8.38 -4.12 41.54
C PRO A 604 9.18 -4.79 40.41
N ILE A 605 8.50 -5.32 39.40
CA ILE A 605 9.11 -6.05 38.28
C ILE A 605 9.39 -5.11 37.11
N ILE A 606 8.34 -4.48 36.56
CA ILE A 606 8.43 -3.57 35.41
C ILE A 606 9.22 -2.33 35.80
N MET A 607 9.00 -1.87 37.02
CA MET A 607 9.72 -0.80 37.67
C MET A 607 10.86 -1.41 38.51
N SER A 608 11.79 -2.12 37.88
CA SER A 608 13.10 -2.41 38.49
C SER A 608 14.22 -1.60 37.82
N ARG A 609 15.13 -1.05 38.63
CA ARG A 609 16.28 -0.27 38.12
C ARG A 609 17.16 -1.09 37.16
N ILE A 610 17.31 -2.39 37.42
CA ILE A 610 18.07 -3.32 36.58
C ILE A 610 17.41 -3.46 35.20
N PHE A 611 16.10 -3.67 35.15
CA PHE A 611 15.37 -3.79 33.89
C PHE A 611 15.42 -2.50 33.07
N SER A 612 15.18 -1.36 33.71
CA SER A 612 15.23 -0.07 33.01
C SER A 612 16.62 0.22 32.46
N TYR A 613 17.68 -0.04 33.23
CA TYR A 613 19.06 0.19 32.79
C TYR A 613 19.47 -0.76 31.64
N LEU A 614 19.20 -2.07 31.77
CA LEU A 614 19.66 -3.06 30.81
C LEU A 614 18.81 -3.13 29.52
N VAL A 615 17.52 -2.82 29.60
CA VAL A 615 16.59 -2.97 28.47
C VAL A 615 16.08 -1.63 27.97
N VAL A 616 15.39 -0.86 28.83
CA VAL A 616 14.66 0.33 28.39
C VAL A 616 15.59 1.47 27.99
N SER A 617 16.70 1.65 28.71
CA SER A 617 17.67 2.72 28.47
C SER A 617 18.54 2.48 27.22
N GLN A 618 18.41 1.34 26.55
CA GLN A 618 19.17 1.05 25.33
C GLN A 618 18.62 1.86 24.15
N GLU A 619 19.49 2.59 23.44
CA GLU A 619 19.08 3.46 22.30
C GLU A 619 18.39 2.66 21.20
N THR A 620 18.86 1.44 20.96
CA THR A 620 18.26 0.54 19.97
C THR A 620 16.85 0.12 20.36
N PHE A 621 16.58 -0.06 21.66
CA PHE A 621 15.25 -0.36 22.17
C PHE A 621 14.35 0.88 22.10
N LEU A 622 14.81 2.02 22.60
CA LEU A 622 14.08 3.29 22.53
C LEU A 622 13.67 3.63 21.08
N TRP A 623 14.58 3.50 20.12
CA TRP A 623 14.28 3.74 18.71
C TRP A 623 13.38 2.67 18.09
N LYS A 624 13.75 1.37 18.17
CA LYS A 624 13.01 0.31 17.45
C LYS A 624 11.66 -0.03 18.08
N ALA A 625 11.53 0.12 19.40
CA ALA A 625 10.33 -0.29 20.13
C ALA A 625 9.42 0.89 20.48
N LEU A 626 9.99 2.07 20.77
CA LEU A 626 9.23 3.25 21.20
C LEU A 626 9.30 4.43 20.21
N GLY A 627 10.18 4.38 19.20
CA GLY A 627 10.37 5.45 18.22
C GLY A 627 11.04 6.72 18.77
N VAL A 628 11.73 6.62 19.91
CA VAL A 628 12.35 7.77 20.60
C VAL A 628 13.75 8.04 20.03
N PRO A 629 14.01 9.20 19.38
CA PRO A 629 15.32 9.57 18.88
C PRO A 629 16.25 10.08 19.99
N LYS A 630 17.55 10.19 19.68
CA LYS A 630 18.58 10.64 20.62
C LYS A 630 18.33 12.04 21.18
N ASN A 631 17.86 12.97 20.33
CA ASN A 631 17.63 14.36 20.71
C ASN A 631 16.49 14.49 21.74
N GLN A 632 15.43 13.70 21.56
CA GLN A 632 14.34 13.62 22.53
C GLN A 632 14.82 13.01 23.86
N LEU A 633 15.71 12.01 23.81
CA LEU A 633 16.33 11.46 25.03
C LEU A 633 17.20 12.51 25.76
N HIS A 634 18.00 13.30 25.04
CA HIS A 634 18.80 14.37 25.64
C HIS A 634 17.93 15.44 26.32
N MET A 635 16.74 15.73 25.77
CA MET A 635 15.76 16.62 26.41
C MET A 635 15.27 16.08 27.76
N LEU A 636 14.96 14.78 27.81
CA LEU A 636 14.57 14.10 29.04
C LEU A 636 15.71 14.12 30.08
N GLU A 637 16.94 13.84 29.65
CA GLU A 637 18.13 13.85 30.53
C GLU A 637 18.42 15.26 31.09
N ALA A 638 18.29 16.31 30.27
CA ALA A 638 18.48 17.69 30.70
C ALA A 638 17.44 18.11 31.74
N ASP A 639 16.17 17.74 31.53
CA ASP A 639 15.09 17.98 32.51
C ASP A 639 15.35 17.28 33.85
N TYR A 640 15.87 16.06 33.83
CA TYR A 640 16.23 15.33 35.04
C TYR A 640 17.32 16.06 35.85
N ILE A 641 18.40 16.48 35.18
CA ILE A 641 19.50 17.23 35.82
C ILE A 641 19.00 18.58 36.37
N ALA A 642 18.14 19.27 35.64
CA ALA A 642 17.51 20.52 36.08
C ALA A 642 16.60 20.32 37.30
N SER A 643 15.98 19.16 37.44
CA SER A 643 15.14 18.83 38.60
C SER A 643 15.95 18.54 39.87
N GLU A 644 17.19 18.03 39.72
CA GLU A 644 18.11 17.77 40.84
C GLU A 644 18.93 19.01 41.25
N SER A 645 19.10 19.98 40.36
CA SER A 645 19.90 21.19 40.60
C SER A 645 19.05 22.38 41.05
N VAL A 646 19.65 23.29 41.85
CA VAL A 646 18.97 24.51 42.33
C VAL A 646 18.76 25.52 41.18
N ALA A 647 19.55 25.42 40.11
CA ALA A 647 19.40 26.20 38.90
C ALA A 647 18.34 25.57 37.99
N ARG A 648 17.27 26.32 37.66
CA ARG A 648 16.11 25.82 36.89
C ARG A 648 16.36 25.65 35.39
N ASN A 649 17.59 25.40 34.96
CA ASN A 649 17.96 25.42 33.55
C ASN A 649 17.81 24.02 32.93
N SER A 650 16.79 23.84 32.10
CA SER A 650 16.41 22.53 31.52
C SER A 650 16.85 22.33 30.07
N SER A 651 17.70 23.19 29.52
CA SER A 651 18.11 23.12 28.12
C SER A 651 19.23 22.10 27.91
N PRO A 652 19.12 21.19 26.91
CA PRO A 652 20.22 20.29 26.55
C PRO A 652 21.49 21.01 26.07
N LEU A 653 21.37 22.24 25.56
CA LEU A 653 22.49 23.06 25.07
C LEU A 653 23.49 23.46 26.17
N GLU A 654 23.07 23.39 27.43
CA GLU A 654 23.87 23.82 28.57
C GLU A 654 24.63 22.65 29.23
N HIS A 655 24.50 21.44 28.69
CA HIS A 655 25.08 20.22 29.25
C HIS A 655 26.02 19.53 28.25
N SER A 656 27.16 19.02 28.73
CA SER A 656 28.04 18.17 27.91
C SER A 656 27.39 16.81 27.65
N GLU A 657 27.60 16.22 26.47
CA GLU A 657 27.16 14.85 26.16
C GLU A 657 27.61 13.81 27.21
N THR A 658 28.79 14.03 27.81
CA THR A 658 29.32 13.13 28.84
C THR A 658 28.49 13.14 30.12
N ASP A 659 27.85 14.25 30.44
CA ASP A 659 27.07 14.42 31.68
C ASP A 659 25.63 13.93 31.49
N LEU A 660 25.07 14.16 30.30
CA LEU A 660 23.81 13.56 29.87
C LEU A 660 23.88 12.01 29.91
N LYS A 661 24.94 11.42 29.33
CA LYS A 661 25.14 9.96 29.32
C LYS A 661 25.29 9.33 30.70
N LYS A 662 25.81 10.06 31.71
CA LYS A 662 25.96 9.55 33.09
C LYS A 662 24.61 9.42 33.80
N SER A 663 23.67 10.32 33.53
CA SER A 663 22.36 10.35 34.19
C SER A 663 21.29 9.52 33.47
N LYS A 664 21.52 9.16 32.20
CA LYS A 664 20.63 8.39 31.31
C LYS A 664 19.77 7.32 31.98
N GLY A 665 20.39 6.38 32.70
CA GLY A 665 19.67 5.27 33.33
C GLY A 665 18.68 5.74 34.40
N SER A 666 19.08 6.70 35.23
CA SER A 666 18.26 7.30 36.29
C SER A 666 17.19 8.24 35.75
N ALA A 667 17.47 8.93 34.65
CA ALA A 667 16.53 9.81 33.98
C ALA A 667 15.39 9.00 33.31
N VAL A 668 15.71 7.95 32.55
CA VAL A 668 14.73 7.09 31.85
C VAL A 668 13.82 6.35 32.84
N TRP A 669 14.41 5.55 33.74
CA TRP A 669 14.30 5.87 35.14
C TRP A 669 13.00 6.45 35.72
N GLU A 670 13.20 7.65 36.26
CA GLU A 670 12.23 8.57 36.80
C GLU A 670 11.14 8.92 35.79
N TYR A 671 11.48 9.08 34.51
CA TYR A 671 10.50 9.37 33.47
C TYR A 671 9.43 8.28 33.36
N MET A 672 9.83 7.01 33.41
CA MET A 672 8.90 5.87 33.41
C MET A 672 7.98 5.89 34.63
N ILE A 673 8.50 6.18 35.82
CA ILE A 673 7.72 6.27 37.06
C ILE A 673 6.65 7.35 36.91
N GLN A 674 7.06 8.55 36.51
CA GLN A 674 6.18 9.70 36.35
C GLN A 674 5.20 9.54 35.17
N THR A 675 5.48 8.67 34.19
CA THR A 675 4.52 8.28 33.16
C THR A 675 3.48 7.31 33.73
N LEU A 676 3.93 6.17 34.27
CA LEU A 676 3.07 5.01 34.52
C LEU A 676 2.34 5.04 35.87
N ASP A 677 2.99 5.49 36.95
CA ASP A 677 2.33 5.53 38.27
C ASP A 677 1.08 6.45 38.24
N PRO A 678 1.14 7.68 37.72
CA PRO A 678 -0.05 8.55 37.62
C PRO A 678 -1.17 7.97 36.75
N VAL A 679 -0.85 7.28 35.66
CA VAL A 679 -1.85 6.66 34.78
C VAL A 679 -2.66 5.61 35.54
N ILE A 680 -1.97 4.73 36.28
CA ILE A 680 -2.60 3.69 37.09
C ILE A 680 -3.37 4.30 38.25
N GLU A 681 -2.92 5.42 38.80
CA GLU A 681 -3.59 6.10 39.91
C GLU A 681 -4.87 6.83 39.46
N ASN A 682 -4.92 7.35 38.24
CA ASN A 682 -6.01 8.23 37.77
C ASN A 682 -6.94 7.62 36.71
N SER A 683 -6.56 6.51 36.06
CA SER A 683 -7.38 5.88 35.00
C SER A 683 -7.53 4.38 35.21
N LEU A 684 -8.74 3.87 35.03
CA LEU A 684 -9.02 2.43 35.11
C LEU A 684 -8.69 1.78 33.76
N ILE A 685 -7.65 0.94 33.71
CA ILE A 685 -7.08 0.45 32.46
C ILE A 685 -8.09 -0.40 31.68
N GLY A 686 -8.80 -1.29 32.37
CA GLY A 686 -9.79 -2.18 31.76
C GLY A 686 -11.00 -1.48 31.13
N GLU A 687 -11.37 -0.29 31.63
CA GLU A 687 -12.66 0.34 31.30
C GLU A 687 -12.56 1.70 30.60
N ASP A 688 -11.55 2.53 30.90
CA ASP A 688 -11.44 3.89 30.35
C ASP A 688 -10.10 4.22 29.68
N ASN A 689 -9.10 3.33 29.73
CA ASN A 689 -7.80 3.57 29.10
C ASN A 689 -7.49 2.60 27.94
N PRO A 690 -7.89 2.92 26.70
CA PRO A 690 -7.71 2.03 25.57
C PRO A 690 -6.24 1.83 25.18
N TYR A 691 -5.38 2.81 25.46
CA TYR A 691 -3.98 2.85 25.02
C TYR A 691 -3.12 1.79 25.71
N TYR A 692 -3.25 1.67 27.03
CA TYR A 692 -2.57 0.62 27.79
C TYR A 692 -3.31 -0.72 27.73
N LEU A 693 -4.65 -0.69 27.65
CA LEU A 693 -5.46 -1.90 27.49
C LEU A 693 -5.00 -2.71 26.27
N VAL A 694 -4.88 -2.08 25.11
CA VAL A 694 -4.53 -2.78 23.87
C VAL A 694 -3.13 -3.37 23.90
N CYS A 695 -2.19 -2.74 24.61
CA CYS A 695 -0.84 -3.26 24.81
C CYS A 695 -0.82 -4.53 25.66
N LEU A 696 -1.61 -4.55 26.74
CA LEU A 696 -1.65 -5.66 27.69
C LEU A 696 -2.52 -6.82 27.19
N GLN A 697 -3.66 -6.51 26.58
CA GLN A 697 -4.65 -7.49 26.11
C GLN A 697 -4.43 -7.93 24.66
N GLY A 698 -3.81 -7.08 23.81
CA GLY A 698 -3.67 -7.31 22.37
C GLY A 698 -4.96 -7.08 21.57
N SER A 699 -5.99 -6.48 22.18
CA SER A 699 -7.27 -6.13 21.56
C SER A 699 -8.02 -5.09 22.40
N TYR A 700 -8.95 -4.37 21.79
CA TYR A 700 -9.89 -3.48 22.49
C TYR A 700 -11.13 -4.25 22.97
N THR A 701 -11.83 -3.68 23.95
CA THR A 701 -13.15 -4.16 24.38
C THR A 701 -14.24 -3.22 23.87
N GLN A 702 -15.48 -3.70 23.78
CA GLN A 702 -16.64 -2.87 23.39
C GLN A 702 -16.93 -1.71 24.36
N ARG A 703 -16.31 -1.71 25.55
CA ARG A 703 -16.42 -0.64 26.54
C ARG A 703 -15.24 0.34 26.47
N CYS A 704 -14.03 -0.19 26.28
CA CYS A 704 -12.79 0.56 26.31
C CYS A 704 -12.08 0.48 24.96
N HIS A 705 -12.25 1.53 24.15
CA HIS A 705 -11.72 1.63 22.80
C HIS A 705 -11.63 3.09 22.33
N PRO A 706 -10.81 3.43 21.32
CA PRO A 706 -10.80 4.75 20.70
C PRO A 706 -12.16 5.14 20.09
N ASP A 707 -12.45 6.44 20.03
CA ASP A 707 -13.77 6.94 19.65
C ASP A 707 -14.15 6.60 18.19
N TYR A 708 -13.19 6.44 17.29
CA TYR A 708 -13.44 6.04 15.91
C TYR A 708 -13.99 4.61 15.78
N LEU A 709 -13.81 3.76 16.79
CA LEU A 709 -14.32 2.38 16.80
C LEU A 709 -15.77 2.25 17.31
N ARG A 710 -16.42 3.34 17.74
CA ARG A 710 -17.83 3.30 18.18
C ARG A 710 -18.76 2.96 17.01
N PRO A 711 -19.86 2.23 17.24
CA PRO A 711 -20.87 1.97 16.20
C PRO A 711 -21.42 3.25 15.55
N LYS A 712 -21.67 4.30 16.36
CA LYS A 712 -22.12 5.61 15.87
C LYS A 712 -21.07 6.32 15.00
N SER A 713 -19.80 6.19 15.37
CA SER A 713 -18.68 6.73 14.59
C SER A 713 -18.56 6.04 13.24
N HIS A 714 -18.72 4.71 13.21
CA HIS A 714 -18.77 3.96 11.96
C HIS A 714 -19.90 4.41 11.04
N GLN A 715 -21.11 4.59 11.56
CA GLN A 715 -22.23 5.12 10.76
C GLN A 715 -21.91 6.49 10.15
N LYS A 716 -21.22 7.38 10.90
CA LYS A 716 -20.83 8.70 10.40
C LYS A 716 -19.72 8.63 9.35
N LEU A 717 -18.70 7.79 9.58
CA LEU A 717 -17.53 7.67 8.71
C LEU A 717 -17.76 6.79 7.48
N SER A 718 -18.78 5.93 7.48
CA SER A 718 -19.18 5.14 6.30
C SER A 718 -20.00 5.91 5.27
N ARG A 719 -20.28 7.20 5.49
CA ARG A 719 -20.95 8.05 4.49
C ARG A 719 -20.03 8.27 3.29
N HIS A 720 -20.62 8.38 2.09
CA HIS A 720 -19.86 8.56 0.85
C HIS A 720 -18.98 9.83 0.86
N ASP A 721 -19.41 10.89 1.54
CA ASP A 721 -18.76 12.20 1.63
C ASP A 721 -17.78 12.34 2.82
N ALA A 722 -17.69 11.33 3.68
CA ALA A 722 -16.99 11.46 4.98
C ALA A 722 -15.49 11.78 4.84
N PHE A 723 -14.85 11.34 3.74
CA PHE A 723 -13.41 11.47 3.52
C PHE A 723 -13.05 12.39 2.35
N ASP A 724 -14.00 13.16 1.80
CA ASP A 724 -13.74 14.06 0.67
C ASP A 724 -12.69 15.13 1.00
N GLY A 725 -12.61 15.53 2.27
CA GLY A 725 -11.61 16.44 2.81
C GLY A 725 -10.31 15.78 3.30
N LEU A 726 -10.13 14.45 3.20
CA LEU A 726 -8.91 13.79 3.67
C LEU A 726 -7.84 13.76 2.56
N ARG A 727 -6.63 14.22 2.88
CA ARG A 727 -5.44 14.13 2.02
C ARG A 727 -4.30 13.49 2.80
N ILE A 728 -3.83 12.34 2.35
CA ILE A 728 -2.76 11.57 2.97
C ILE A 728 -1.46 11.77 2.18
N HIS A 729 -0.47 12.41 2.79
CA HIS A 729 0.82 12.76 2.19
C HIS A 729 1.93 11.82 2.68
N THR A 730 2.88 11.50 1.80
CA THR A 730 4.03 10.63 2.12
C THR A 730 5.32 11.42 2.05
N ASP A 731 5.56 12.28 3.03
CA ASP A 731 6.67 13.20 2.98
C ASP A 731 6.96 13.79 4.35
N GLU A 732 8.06 14.54 4.42
CA GLU A 732 8.38 15.39 5.55
C GLU A 732 7.36 16.54 5.66
N ILE A 733 7.09 16.96 6.90
CA ILE A 733 6.18 18.08 7.21
C ILE A 733 6.56 19.33 6.40
N ASP A 734 7.87 19.60 6.34
CA ASP A 734 8.48 20.72 5.65
C ASP A 734 8.22 20.77 4.13
N GLU A 735 8.10 19.62 3.49
CA GLU A 735 7.82 19.48 2.06
C GLU A 735 6.32 19.65 1.76
N VAL A 736 5.46 19.20 2.67
CA VAL A 736 4.01 19.32 2.51
C VAL A 736 3.58 20.76 2.76
N ILE A 737 4.06 21.38 3.84
CA ILE A 737 3.72 22.78 4.19
C ILE A 737 4.10 23.74 3.06
N GLN A 738 5.25 23.53 2.42
CA GLN A 738 5.69 24.37 1.30
C GLN A 738 4.73 24.34 0.10
N ARG A 739 3.91 23.29 -0.02
CA ARG A 739 2.92 23.11 -1.09
C ARG A 739 1.50 23.48 -0.67
N ILE A 740 1.31 23.93 0.57
CA ILE A 740 0.04 24.46 1.06
C ILE A 740 0.03 25.96 0.79
N THR A 741 -1.09 26.46 0.27
CA THR A 741 -1.28 27.90 0.04
C THR A 741 -1.09 28.68 1.36
N PRO A 742 -0.22 29.71 1.40
CA PRO A 742 -0.02 30.53 2.59
C PRO A 742 -1.31 31.07 3.19
N GLY A 743 -1.40 31.11 4.52
CA GLY A 743 -2.56 31.62 5.25
C GLY A 743 -3.85 30.77 5.18
N THR A 744 -3.79 29.54 4.68
CA THR A 744 -4.99 28.65 4.59
C THR A 744 -5.11 27.67 5.74
N LEU A 745 -4.00 27.31 6.39
CA LEU A 745 -3.98 26.35 7.49
C LEU A 745 -4.53 26.99 8.76
N THR A 746 -5.37 26.27 9.52
CA THR A 746 -5.95 26.77 10.78
C THR A 746 -5.42 26.05 12.01
N ILE A 747 -5.10 24.76 11.87
CA ILE A 747 -4.58 23.92 12.95
C ILE A 747 -3.41 23.09 12.43
N ALA A 748 -2.31 23.04 13.16
CA ALA A 748 -1.21 22.12 12.93
C ALA A 748 -0.95 21.26 14.17
N VAL A 749 -1.06 19.94 14.07
CA VAL A 749 -0.75 18.97 15.12
C VAL A 749 0.57 18.30 14.78
N VAL A 750 1.66 18.86 15.31
CA VAL A 750 3.04 18.42 15.00
C VAL A 750 3.60 17.43 16.03
N MET A 751 2.79 17.06 17.02
CA MET A 751 3.15 16.09 18.08
C MET A 751 4.52 16.43 18.70
N ASP A 752 5.37 15.44 18.89
CA ASP A 752 6.73 15.53 19.42
C ASP A 752 7.81 15.63 18.34
N SER A 753 7.45 15.85 17.08
CA SER A 753 8.42 15.99 15.99
C SER A 753 9.44 17.10 16.24
N MET A 754 9.07 18.13 17.01
CA MET A 754 9.99 19.21 17.38
C MET A 754 11.11 18.75 18.33
N ASP A 755 10.90 17.68 19.12
CA ASP A 755 11.93 17.11 19.99
C ASP A 755 13.04 16.38 19.20
N TRP A 756 12.82 16.15 17.90
CA TRP A 756 13.74 15.38 17.05
C TRP A 756 14.86 16.27 16.50
N PHE A 757 14.66 17.58 16.45
CA PHE A 757 15.66 18.51 15.95
C PHE A 757 16.81 18.70 16.92
N ASP A 758 18.01 18.90 16.36
CA ASP A 758 19.17 19.31 17.14
C ASP A 758 18.93 20.72 17.69
N PRO A 759 19.07 20.93 19.02
CA PRO A 759 18.98 22.26 19.61
C PRO A 759 19.94 23.24 18.94
N GLY A 760 19.45 24.42 18.56
CA GLY A 760 20.24 25.44 17.88
C GLY A 760 20.46 25.23 16.38
N ALA A 761 20.02 24.11 15.79
CA ALA A 761 20.09 23.91 14.35
C ALA A 761 19.04 24.75 13.59
N GLU A 762 19.39 25.16 12.38
CA GLU A 762 18.53 25.99 11.52
C GLU A 762 17.24 25.25 11.09
N ALA A 763 17.26 23.92 11.06
CA ALA A 763 16.14 23.11 10.56
C ALA A 763 14.84 23.33 11.34
N ALA A 764 14.90 23.43 12.68
CA ALA A 764 13.72 23.71 13.50
C ALA A 764 13.16 25.12 13.22
N GLU A 765 14.02 26.13 13.15
CA GLU A 765 13.62 27.50 12.81
C GLU A 765 13.00 27.56 11.41
N LYS A 766 13.57 26.86 10.42
CA LYS A 766 13.03 26.77 9.06
C LYS A 766 11.62 26.16 9.04
N GLN A 767 11.38 25.08 9.78
CA GLN A 767 10.06 24.47 9.89
C GLN A 767 9.05 25.43 10.55
N ILE A 768 9.46 26.12 11.63
CA ILE A 768 8.60 27.09 12.33
C ILE A 768 8.25 28.28 11.42
N ARG A 769 9.21 28.80 10.65
CA ARG A 769 8.96 29.88 9.67
C ARG A 769 7.94 29.44 8.62
N LYS A 770 8.09 28.24 8.08
CA LYS A 770 7.13 27.67 7.11
C LYS A 770 5.74 27.48 7.72
N LEU A 771 5.66 26.99 8.96
CA LEU A 771 4.41 26.90 9.72
C LEU A 771 3.76 28.27 9.87
N ASN A 772 4.53 29.31 10.23
CA ASN A 772 4.02 30.68 10.29
C ASN A 772 3.41 31.08 8.94
N CYS A 773 4.13 30.92 7.83
CA CYS A 773 3.62 31.30 6.51
C CYS A 773 2.35 30.55 6.10
N ALA A 774 2.25 29.25 6.41
CA ALA A 774 1.08 28.45 6.02
C ALA A 774 -0.16 28.70 6.90
N LEU A 775 0.04 29.03 8.18
CA LEU A 775 -1.05 29.31 9.13
C LEU A 775 -1.67 30.68 8.90
N LYS A 776 -3.00 30.77 8.98
CA LYS A 776 -3.69 32.06 9.12
C LYS A 776 -3.35 32.71 10.47
N LEU A 777 -3.50 34.03 10.58
CA LEU A 777 -3.48 34.73 11.87
C LEU A 777 -4.52 34.11 12.82
N GLY A 778 -4.13 33.89 14.08
CA GLY A 778 -4.92 33.13 15.05
C GLY A 778 -4.92 31.62 14.84
N GLY A 779 -4.20 31.10 13.83
CA GLY A 779 -3.96 29.68 13.64
C GLY A 779 -3.19 29.07 14.80
N ARG A 780 -3.39 27.77 15.05
CA ARG A 780 -2.92 27.10 16.26
C ARG A 780 -2.03 25.92 15.95
N VAL A 781 -0.91 25.80 16.66
CA VAL A 781 -0.03 24.63 16.65
C VAL A 781 -0.16 23.90 17.97
N LEU A 782 -0.52 22.63 17.92
CA LEU A 782 -0.51 21.73 19.07
C LEU A 782 0.73 20.85 18.99
N LEU A 783 1.56 20.91 20.02
CA LEU A 783 2.74 20.06 20.17
C LEU A 783 2.81 19.45 21.56
N ARG A 784 3.51 18.33 21.67
CA ARG A 784 3.78 17.61 22.91
C ARG A 784 5.28 17.39 23.00
N SER A 785 5.84 17.37 24.21
CA SER A 785 7.29 17.22 24.39
C SER A 785 7.63 16.28 25.53
N ALA A 786 8.75 15.57 25.37
CA ALA A 786 9.40 14.84 26.44
C ALA A 786 9.99 15.75 27.53
N ALA A 787 10.15 17.05 27.27
CA ALA A 787 10.56 18.04 28.27
C ALA A 787 9.38 18.84 28.84
N LEU A 788 9.51 19.33 30.08
CA LEU A 788 8.60 20.26 30.75
C LEU A 788 8.70 21.68 30.19
N THR A 789 9.89 22.06 29.71
CA THR A 789 10.24 23.37 29.15
C THR A 789 11.11 23.18 27.89
N PRO A 790 10.48 22.90 26.73
CA PRO A 790 11.20 22.66 25.49
C PRO A 790 11.90 23.92 24.96
N TRP A 791 13.14 23.76 24.48
CA TRP A 791 13.99 24.87 24.03
C TRP A 791 13.39 25.66 22.85
N TYR A 792 12.66 24.98 21.96
CA TYR A 792 12.10 25.57 20.74
C TYR A 792 10.87 26.47 20.97
N ILE A 793 10.31 26.50 22.18
CA ILE A 793 9.18 27.41 22.49
C ILE A 793 9.61 28.87 22.34
N SER A 794 10.82 29.21 22.79
CA SER A 794 11.39 30.56 22.59
C SER A 794 11.59 30.90 21.11
N THR A 795 11.92 29.90 20.29
CA THR A 795 12.02 30.04 18.83
C THR A 795 10.66 30.30 18.20
N PHE A 796 9.60 29.61 18.63
CA PHE A 796 8.24 29.93 18.20
C PHE A 796 7.83 31.35 18.59
N GLU A 797 8.13 31.77 19.82
CA GLU A 797 7.80 33.12 20.31
C GLU A 797 8.50 34.22 19.50
N ARG A 798 9.80 34.04 19.22
CA ARG A 798 10.57 34.92 18.34
C ARG A 798 10.01 34.98 16.91
N LEU A 799 9.31 33.93 16.46
CA LEU A 799 8.79 33.79 15.11
C LEU A 799 7.27 34.05 15.01
N GLY A 800 6.74 34.89 15.91
CA GLY A 800 5.37 35.42 15.80
C GLY A 800 4.28 34.51 16.40
N PHE A 801 4.63 33.62 17.33
CA PHE A 801 3.67 32.81 18.06
C PHE A 801 3.63 33.19 19.54
N VAL A 802 2.53 32.86 20.22
CA VAL A 802 2.43 32.92 21.69
C VAL A 802 2.21 31.51 22.21
N GLY A 803 3.13 31.04 23.05
CA GLY A 803 3.07 29.72 23.66
C GLY A 803 2.25 29.69 24.94
N LYS A 804 1.25 28.81 25.00
CA LYS A 804 0.54 28.47 26.23
C LYS A 804 0.79 27.00 26.58
N ARG A 805 1.40 26.75 27.74
CA ARG A 805 1.47 25.39 28.29
C ARG A 805 0.09 24.99 28.79
N VAL A 806 -0.52 24.01 28.12
CA VAL A 806 -1.89 23.54 28.39
C VAL A 806 -1.91 22.23 29.18
N GLY A 807 -0.77 21.55 29.31
CA GLY A 807 -0.57 20.40 30.18
C GLY A 807 0.88 20.25 30.61
N ALA A 808 1.10 19.77 31.83
CA ALA A 808 2.43 19.47 32.35
C ALA A 808 2.36 18.39 33.44
N ARG A 809 3.33 17.48 33.45
CA ARG A 809 3.51 16.47 34.50
C ARG A 809 4.25 17.08 35.69
N ILE A 810 3.52 17.79 36.55
CA ILE A 810 4.07 18.39 37.77
C ILE A 810 3.31 17.80 38.96
N GLY A 811 4.04 17.34 39.98
CA GLY A 811 3.45 16.84 41.22
C GLY A 811 2.55 15.60 41.05
N GLY A 812 2.87 14.73 40.07
CA GLY A 812 2.10 13.52 39.80
C GLY A 812 0.82 13.73 38.99
N ALA A 813 0.59 14.91 38.43
CA ALA A 813 -0.54 15.17 37.54
C ALA A 813 -0.39 14.44 36.19
N CYS A 814 -1.52 13.92 35.66
CA CYS A 814 -1.60 13.42 34.30
C CYS A 814 -1.98 14.52 33.32
N ILE A 815 -1.32 14.57 32.17
CA ILE A 815 -1.72 15.46 31.05
C ILE A 815 -2.95 14.89 30.34
N ASP A 816 -2.95 13.57 30.15
CA ASP A 816 -4.02 12.82 29.52
C ASP A 816 -3.99 11.35 29.98
N ARG A 817 -4.85 10.49 29.42
CA ARG A 817 -4.89 9.06 29.79
C ARG A 817 -3.67 8.28 29.32
N VAL A 818 -2.86 8.84 28.42
CA VAL A 818 -1.62 8.23 27.97
C VAL A 818 -0.45 8.66 28.85
N ASN A 819 -0.37 9.94 29.19
CA ASN A 819 0.65 10.56 30.04
C ASN A 819 2.11 10.33 29.59
N MET A 820 2.31 10.04 28.29
CA MET A 820 3.63 9.71 27.72
C MET A 820 4.56 10.93 27.70
N TYR A 821 4.02 12.13 27.50
CA TYR A 821 4.78 13.37 27.34
C TYR A 821 4.83 14.16 28.65
N ALA A 822 5.93 14.86 28.90
CA ALA A 822 6.10 15.70 30.09
C ALA A 822 5.33 17.03 30.00
N SER A 823 5.13 17.56 28.79
CA SER A 823 4.34 18.77 28.58
C SER A 823 3.53 18.76 27.27
N CYS A 824 2.51 19.62 27.23
CA CYS A 824 1.69 19.89 26.05
C CYS A 824 1.51 21.40 25.89
N TYR A 825 1.73 21.91 24.68
CA TYR A 825 1.70 23.32 24.36
C TYR A 825 0.74 23.61 23.22
N LEU A 826 0.00 24.71 23.35
CA LEU A 826 -0.80 25.32 22.30
C LEU A 826 -0.17 26.66 21.93
N LEU A 827 0.38 26.75 20.72
CA LEU A 827 1.03 27.94 20.19
C LEU A 827 0.06 28.64 19.24
N THR A 828 -0.24 29.91 19.47
CA THR A 828 -1.14 30.68 18.61
C THR A 828 -0.35 31.69 17.79
N LYS A 829 -0.53 31.69 16.48
CA LYS A 829 0.09 32.69 15.60
C LYS A 829 -0.54 34.05 15.85
N VAL A 830 0.28 35.03 16.24
CA VAL A 830 -0.15 36.41 16.50
C VAL A 830 0.39 37.39 15.47
N ASP A 831 1.56 37.12 14.90
CA ASP A 831 2.22 37.99 13.94
C ASP A 831 2.64 37.24 12.68
N ASP A 832 2.53 37.91 11.53
CA ASP A 832 3.11 37.45 10.26
C ASP A 832 4.61 37.79 10.22
N LEU A 833 5.41 36.88 9.68
CA LEU A 833 6.82 37.14 9.41
C LEU A 833 6.96 37.96 8.13
N GLU A 834 7.86 38.94 8.12
CA GLU A 834 8.23 39.59 6.86
C GLU A 834 8.81 38.54 5.90
N PRO A 835 8.36 38.52 4.63
CA PRO A 835 8.92 37.62 3.65
C PRO A 835 10.42 37.92 3.51
N LEU A 836 11.25 36.90 3.66
CA LEU A 836 12.67 37.01 3.38
C LEU A 836 12.83 37.48 1.93
N THR A 837 13.12 38.78 1.74
CA THR A 837 13.58 39.30 0.45
C THR A 837 14.78 38.44 0.05
N PRO A 838 14.79 37.79 -1.13
CA PRO A 838 15.99 37.11 -1.57
C PRO A 838 17.08 38.17 -1.67
N THR A 839 18.06 38.09 -0.77
CA THR A 839 19.24 38.95 -0.83
C THR A 839 19.86 38.75 -2.19
N ALA A 840 19.92 39.84 -2.96
CA ALA A 840 20.59 39.88 -4.24
C ALA A 840 21.98 39.26 -4.07
N SER A 841 22.20 38.13 -4.72
CA SER A 841 23.52 37.54 -4.85
C SER A 841 24.46 38.58 -5.46
N PRO A 842 25.68 38.77 -4.93
CA PRO A 842 26.62 39.71 -5.52
C PRO A 842 27.02 39.19 -6.90
N SER A 843 26.78 40.02 -7.92
CA SER A 843 27.50 40.11 -9.20
C SER A 843 27.83 38.79 -9.93
N ARG A 844 27.17 38.64 -11.08
CA ARG A 844 27.61 37.89 -12.29
C ARG A 844 29.14 37.74 -12.36
N ILE A 845 29.62 36.49 -12.24
CA ILE A 845 30.84 36.05 -12.92
C ILE A 845 30.48 34.83 -13.76
N SER A 846 30.84 34.93 -15.03
CA SER A 846 30.67 33.97 -16.10
C SER A 846 31.26 32.60 -15.79
N GLY A 847 30.58 31.52 -16.21
CA GLY A 847 31.20 30.20 -16.34
C GLY A 847 30.20 29.06 -16.36
N ARG A 848 29.78 28.64 -17.57
CA ARG A 848 29.21 27.30 -17.78
C ARG A 848 30.27 26.26 -17.38
N GLN A 849 30.09 25.58 -16.26
CA GLN A 849 30.60 24.22 -16.02
C GLN A 849 29.97 23.66 -14.75
N GLY A 850 29.27 22.54 -14.90
CA GLY A 850 28.53 21.87 -13.83
C GLY A 850 27.94 20.56 -14.33
N SER A 851 28.75 19.73 -14.98
CA SER A 851 28.49 18.29 -15.06
C SER A 851 28.58 17.74 -13.64
N MET A 852 27.46 17.27 -13.08
CA MET A 852 27.48 16.53 -11.83
C MET A 852 28.19 15.19 -12.06
N GLU A 853 29.39 15.07 -11.48
CA GLU A 853 30.10 13.80 -11.34
C GLU A 853 29.30 12.84 -10.46
N LEU A 854 29.02 11.69 -11.03
CA LEU A 854 28.18 10.60 -10.52
C LEU A 854 28.95 9.64 -9.58
N GLU A 855 30.08 10.07 -9.02
CA GLU A 855 31.10 9.15 -8.48
C GLU A 855 31.28 9.11 -6.95
N LYS A 856 30.36 9.67 -6.15
CA LYS A 856 30.41 9.52 -4.68
C LYS A 856 29.12 9.00 -4.06
N LEU A 857 28.63 7.90 -4.61
CA LEU A 857 27.82 6.92 -3.90
C LEU A 857 28.70 5.69 -3.68
N GLU A 858 29.42 5.64 -2.56
CA GLU A 858 30.03 4.40 -2.09
C GLU A 858 28.94 3.42 -1.68
N ILE A 859 29.18 2.17 -2.08
CA ILE A 859 28.29 1.01 -2.23
C ILE A 859 27.75 0.48 -0.89
#